data_AF-A0A068S0N0-F1
#
_entry.id   AF-A0A068S0N0-F1
#
_cell.length_a   1.000
_cell.length_b   1.000
_cell.length_c   1.000
_cell.angle_alpha   90.00
_cell.angle_beta   90.00
_cell.angle_gamma   90.00
#
_symmetry.space_group_name_H-M   'P 1'
#
loop_
_entity.id
_entity.type
_entity.pdbx_description
1 polymer ?
#
loop_
_entity_poly.entity_id
_entity_poly.type
_entity_poly.pdbx_seq_one_letter_code
_entity_poly.pdbx_strand_id
1 'polypeptide(L)'
;MHRSVLLASSHRPTTTTTTFRPILVRPTTAGLSSPTRRLFIPHATTPSTTALFSTRSTAHTGGRFYRKTLFSTTAVAAGVATATGIWWGCSQLMDPCHAEAERTHTYNLSAYAPSTASGTVAELLDDEGRVALQAKSTEEILLGLLVYRMCMIPGVVDLAPHVISACETLHLHGPLYWLVKRTVFRQFCGGETPDECSASMERLAQSGINCILDLSIEADLHIKKPKKKNTLSYEEQRADVVVDMIKDCLRTASTCEGSFAAVKVTAFAPPEVLLRLNQAIIRLDQAYEACKRLEDGRMDQVGLSRIVQHVLPPPRDKEQQERREEILEAIGDDALERWQVDKLFDLQGPMRDIWWQTGDDQTPDDTPLTADELRAYDRMVSRLNQVCSMAHDRHVGIMIDAEQSYFQEAIDHVAMNLQAKYNRRDDREHTPTVYNTYQMYTKNAQAKLERDVARAQRENFGFAAKLVRGAYMVMERKRAAQLGYPSPIHDTIEDTHASFNNGVRFLLDKLRENLKEGETIRSTTAPVVFMVATHNRDSIVLTVQEMERHQVLPRSGVVHFGQLYGMQDQISYTLGKNEYSIYKYLPYGKIDEVMPYLLRRAQENSSLLGGVSKECSLMWQEVKERWSGKSVSVLQQALPPSSPHASAGTTAAATTGAATTAAAAADTAPAVELATATTTTTTAANEVDV
;
A
#
# COMPACT_ATOMS: atom_id res chain seq x y z
N MET A 1 -0.88 18.73 -73.56
CA MET A 1 -0.40 17.95 -74.71
C MET A 1 -0.69 16.48 -74.44
N HIS A 2 -1.91 16.02 -74.67
CA HIS A 2 -2.43 15.34 -75.88
C HIS A 2 -1.93 13.91 -76.12
N ARG A 3 -2.75 12.91 -75.77
CA ARG A 3 -3.45 11.95 -76.67
C ARG A 3 -4.37 11.04 -75.83
N SER A 4 -5.69 11.23 -75.90
CA SER A 4 -6.68 10.49 -76.73
C SER A 4 -7.24 9.25 -76.00
N VAL A 5 -8.40 9.29 -75.33
CA VAL A 5 -9.82 9.26 -75.80
C VAL A 5 -10.20 7.96 -76.53
N LEU A 6 -11.06 7.17 -75.87
CA LEU A 6 -12.17 6.43 -76.48
C LEU A 6 -13.31 6.28 -75.46
N LEU A 7 -14.54 6.47 -75.96
CA LEU A 7 -15.81 6.68 -75.25
C LEU A 7 -16.80 5.56 -75.62
N ALA A 8 -17.89 5.49 -74.82
CA ALA A 8 -19.15 4.74 -74.99
C ALA A 8 -19.16 3.31 -74.41
N SER A 9 -20.21 2.80 -73.73
CA SER A 9 -21.61 3.19 -73.66
C SER A 9 -22.28 2.64 -72.38
N SER A 10 -23.43 3.23 -72.06
CA SER A 10 -24.36 3.06 -70.93
C SER A 10 -24.87 1.65 -70.64
N HIS A 11 -25.09 1.35 -69.34
CA HIS A 11 -26.35 0.76 -68.82
C HIS A 11 -26.43 0.90 -67.28
N ARG A 12 -27.50 1.56 -66.80
CA ARG A 12 -28.06 1.39 -65.44
C ARG A 12 -29.06 0.22 -65.49
N PRO A 13 -29.26 -0.54 -64.41
CA PRO A 13 -30.42 -0.23 -63.55
C PRO A 13 -30.26 -0.51 -62.03
N THR A 14 -30.96 0.34 -61.27
CA THR A 14 -31.72 0.12 -60.01
C THR A 14 -31.16 -0.68 -58.82
N THR A 15 -31.05 0.07 -57.71
CA THR A 15 -31.22 -0.23 -56.28
C THR A 15 -31.93 -1.52 -55.84
N THR A 16 -31.32 -2.20 -54.86
CA THR A 16 -32.06 -2.82 -53.73
C THR A 16 -31.21 -2.80 -52.46
N THR A 17 -31.72 -2.13 -51.42
CA THR A 17 -31.24 -2.17 -50.04
C THR A 17 -31.59 -3.53 -49.43
N THR A 18 -30.63 -4.22 -48.80
CA THR A 18 -30.94 -5.41 -47.97
C THR A 18 -30.08 -5.41 -46.73
N THR A 19 -30.75 -5.21 -45.60
CA THR A 19 -30.29 -5.36 -44.21
C THR A 19 -29.80 -6.79 -43.93
N PHE A 20 -28.57 -6.94 -43.46
CA PHE A 20 -28.03 -8.22 -42.98
C PHE A 20 -28.20 -8.33 -41.45
N ARG A 21 -28.89 -9.40 -41.01
CA ARG A 21 -28.88 -9.89 -39.61
C ARG A 21 -27.81 -10.99 -39.48
N PRO A 22 -27.07 -11.09 -38.36
CA PRO A 22 -26.08 -12.14 -38.17
C PRO A 22 -26.73 -13.48 -37.80
N ILE A 23 -26.29 -14.54 -38.48
CA ILE A 23 -26.68 -15.93 -38.27
C ILE A 23 -25.77 -16.54 -37.19
N LEU A 24 -26.40 -17.04 -36.13
CA LEU A 24 -25.76 -17.75 -35.02
C LEU A 24 -25.49 -19.21 -35.45
N VAL A 25 -24.23 -19.61 -35.58
CA VAL A 25 -23.84 -20.99 -35.90
C VAL A 25 -23.57 -21.76 -34.60
N ARG A 26 -24.36 -22.80 -34.33
CA ARG A 26 -24.08 -23.84 -33.32
C ARG A 26 -23.24 -24.97 -33.95
N PRO A 27 -22.26 -25.56 -33.24
CA PRO A 27 -21.62 -26.79 -33.69
C PRO A 27 -22.37 -28.04 -33.20
N THR A 28 -22.58 -28.97 -34.13
CA THR A 28 -23.10 -30.34 -33.95
C THR A 28 -21.99 -31.33 -33.60
N THR A 29 -22.36 -32.30 -32.76
CA THR A 29 -21.58 -33.42 -32.23
C THR A 29 -21.30 -34.55 -33.22
N ALA A 30 -20.16 -35.21 -33.07
CA ALA A 30 -19.93 -36.62 -33.45
C ALA A 30 -19.06 -37.28 -32.35
N GLY A 31 -19.49 -38.43 -31.82
CA GLY A 31 -18.91 -39.07 -30.63
C GLY A 31 -18.10 -40.34 -30.89
N LEU A 32 -17.55 -40.92 -29.83
CA LEU A 32 -17.39 -42.38 -29.64
C LEU A 32 -16.96 -42.74 -28.20
N SER A 33 -17.72 -43.69 -27.63
CA SER A 33 -17.44 -44.71 -26.60
C SER A 33 -17.03 -44.34 -25.15
N SER A 34 -17.86 -44.81 -24.21
CA SER A 34 -17.63 -44.95 -22.76
C SER A 34 -17.02 -46.32 -22.39
N PRO A 35 -16.61 -46.55 -21.13
CA PRO A 35 -17.51 -47.33 -20.25
C PRO A 35 -17.63 -46.86 -18.77
N THR A 36 -18.89 -46.72 -18.35
CA THR A 36 -19.57 -47.10 -17.08
C THR A 36 -18.88 -47.28 -15.71
N ARG A 37 -19.38 -46.54 -14.70
CA ARG A 37 -20.04 -47.01 -13.43
C ARG A 37 -20.63 -45.79 -12.66
N ARG A 38 -21.97 -45.60 -12.63
CA ARG A 38 -22.96 -45.89 -11.53
C ARG A 38 -22.65 -45.17 -10.18
N LEU A 39 -23.53 -44.46 -9.44
CA LEU A 39 -25.01 -44.42 -9.28
C LEU A 39 -25.45 -43.16 -8.46
N PHE A 40 -26.59 -42.55 -8.85
CA PHE A 40 -27.75 -42.00 -8.08
C PHE A 40 -27.69 -40.78 -7.12
N ILE A 41 -28.57 -39.81 -7.43
CA ILE A 41 -29.24 -38.84 -6.52
C ILE A 41 -30.73 -38.80 -6.91
N PRO A 42 -31.71 -38.77 -5.97
CA PRO A 42 -33.12 -38.60 -6.29
C PRO A 42 -33.66 -37.16 -6.11
N HIS A 43 -34.61 -36.80 -6.98
CA HIS A 43 -35.57 -35.67 -6.97
C HIS A 43 -36.55 -35.76 -5.77
N ALA A 44 -37.39 -34.78 -5.37
CA ALA A 44 -38.37 -34.07 -6.22
C ALA A 44 -39.17 -32.94 -5.50
N THR A 45 -39.61 -31.96 -6.33
CA THR A 45 -40.93 -31.28 -6.48
C THR A 45 -41.71 -30.58 -5.36
N THR A 46 -42.10 -29.34 -5.72
CA THR A 46 -43.17 -28.45 -5.24
C THR A 46 -44.60 -28.91 -5.56
N PRO A 47 -45.62 -28.31 -4.91
CA PRO A 47 -46.77 -27.81 -5.66
C PRO A 47 -47.33 -26.46 -5.18
N SER A 48 -48.12 -25.84 -6.06
CA SER A 48 -48.84 -24.58 -5.94
C SER A 48 -50.34 -24.81 -6.18
N THR A 49 -51.24 -24.15 -5.43
CA THR A 49 -52.64 -23.93 -5.87
C THR A 49 -53.33 -22.76 -5.15
N THR A 50 -54.09 -22.02 -5.95
CA THR A 50 -54.93 -20.83 -5.78
C THR A 50 -56.31 -21.10 -5.15
N ALA A 51 -56.92 -20.10 -4.47
CA ALA A 51 -58.27 -19.54 -4.75
C ALA A 51 -58.81 -18.58 -3.65
N LEU A 52 -59.58 -17.57 -4.10
CA LEU A 52 -60.31 -16.52 -3.38
C LEU A 52 -61.72 -16.96 -2.91
N PHE A 53 -62.28 -16.35 -1.84
CA PHE A 53 -63.61 -15.63 -1.78
C PHE A 53 -64.11 -15.35 -0.32
N SER A 54 -64.50 -14.09 -0.09
CA SER A 54 -65.72 -13.56 0.57
C SER A 54 -66.11 -13.76 2.05
N THR A 55 -66.11 -12.61 2.75
CA THR A 55 -67.15 -11.97 3.62
C THR A 55 -67.93 -12.73 4.72
N ARG A 56 -67.83 -12.15 5.93
CA ARG A 56 -68.90 -11.55 6.80
C ARG A 56 -69.01 -12.12 8.23
N SER A 57 -68.56 -11.28 9.17
CA SER A 57 -69.19 -10.86 10.45
C SER A 57 -69.57 -11.90 11.52
N THR A 58 -68.98 -11.79 12.71
CA THR A 58 -69.62 -11.21 13.92
C THR A 58 -68.65 -11.00 15.10
N ALA A 59 -68.80 -9.82 15.73
CA ALA A 59 -68.51 -9.34 17.08
C ALA A 59 -67.64 -10.15 18.08
N HIS A 60 -66.59 -9.52 18.62
CA HIS A 60 -66.59 -9.00 20.01
C HIS A 60 -65.36 -8.10 20.30
N THR A 61 -65.66 -7.08 21.11
CA THR A 61 -64.88 -6.02 21.78
C THR A 61 -63.51 -6.39 22.41
N GLY A 62 -62.55 -5.47 22.34
CA GLY A 62 -61.45 -5.36 23.32
C GLY A 62 -60.13 -4.82 22.76
N GLY A 63 -59.82 -3.53 22.96
CA GLY A 63 -58.57 -2.92 22.52
C GLY A 63 -57.34 -3.31 23.35
N ARG A 64 -56.14 -3.27 22.72
CA ARG A 64 -54.87 -2.92 23.37
C ARG A 64 -53.79 -2.51 22.36
N PHE A 65 -53.12 -1.43 22.73
CA PHE A 65 -52.06 -0.70 22.02
C PHE A 65 -50.69 -1.42 21.98
N TYR A 66 -49.96 -1.15 20.89
CA TYR A 66 -48.51 -1.05 20.67
C TYR A 66 -47.53 -1.44 21.80
N ARG A 67 -46.64 -2.41 21.50
CA ARG A 67 -45.27 -2.52 22.05
C ARG A 67 -44.35 -3.23 21.05
N LYS A 68 -43.51 -2.48 20.30
CA LYS A 68 -42.32 -3.04 19.62
C LYS A 68 -41.12 -2.08 19.47
N THR A 69 -41.13 -0.88 20.06
CA THR A 69 -40.07 0.13 19.83
C THR A 69 -39.25 0.52 21.08
N LEU A 70 -39.39 -0.19 22.21
CA LEU A 70 -38.77 0.20 23.48
C LEU A 70 -37.61 -0.70 23.96
N PHE A 71 -37.25 -1.75 23.22
CA PHE A 71 -36.21 -2.72 23.64
C PHE A 71 -34.83 -2.50 23.00
N SER A 72 -34.71 -1.64 21.99
CA SER A 72 -33.43 -1.32 21.34
C SER A 72 -32.69 -0.18 22.06
N THR A 73 -33.40 0.86 22.48
CA THR A 73 -32.81 2.07 23.09
C THR A 73 -32.24 1.83 24.50
N THR A 74 -32.88 0.98 25.30
CA THR A 74 -32.40 0.59 26.65
C THR A 74 -31.16 -0.28 26.61
N ALA A 75 -31.01 -1.15 25.60
CA ALA A 75 -29.83 -1.99 25.44
C ALA A 75 -28.60 -1.16 25.01
N VAL A 76 -28.80 -0.16 24.14
CA VAL A 76 -27.72 0.74 23.69
C VAL A 76 -27.28 1.68 24.82
N ALA A 77 -28.22 2.28 25.55
CA ALA A 77 -27.89 3.12 26.70
C ALA A 77 -27.21 2.33 27.83
N ALA A 78 -27.65 1.09 28.07
CA ALA A 78 -26.98 0.19 29.02
C ALA A 78 -25.56 -0.13 28.54
N GLY A 79 -25.35 -0.52 27.29
CA GLY A 79 -24.01 -0.84 26.76
C GLY A 79 -23.01 0.31 26.84
N VAL A 80 -23.44 1.54 26.54
CA VAL A 80 -22.60 2.74 26.67
C VAL A 80 -22.31 3.05 28.15
N ALA A 81 -23.29 2.90 29.04
CA ALA A 81 -23.12 3.12 30.48
C ALA A 81 -22.22 2.06 31.15
N THR A 82 -22.28 0.80 30.72
CA THR A 82 -21.36 -0.24 31.23
C THR A 82 -19.94 0.01 30.75
N ALA A 83 -19.75 0.44 29.50
CA ALA A 83 -18.42 0.75 28.97
C ALA A 83 -17.81 2.00 29.62
N THR A 84 -18.59 3.05 29.85
CA THR A 84 -18.13 4.24 30.61
C THR A 84 -17.93 3.94 32.09
N GLY A 85 -18.74 3.05 32.69
CA GLY A 85 -18.54 2.58 34.06
C GLY A 85 -17.28 1.73 34.24
N ILE A 86 -16.96 0.86 33.27
CA ILE A 86 -15.70 0.10 33.24
C ILE A 86 -14.52 1.05 33.04
N TRP A 87 -14.62 2.02 32.12
CA TRP A 87 -13.58 3.03 31.92
C TRP A 87 -13.39 3.92 33.15
N TRP A 88 -14.46 4.38 33.79
CA TRP A 88 -14.40 5.18 35.00
C TRP A 88 -13.84 4.38 36.18
N GLY A 89 -14.21 3.11 36.31
CA GLY A 89 -13.61 2.19 37.28
C GLY A 89 -12.12 1.96 37.04
N CYS A 90 -11.70 1.82 35.77
CA CYS A 90 -10.29 1.76 35.40
C CYS A 90 -9.58 3.10 35.63
N SER A 91 -10.21 4.25 35.34
CA SER A 91 -9.58 5.57 35.50
C SER A 91 -9.38 5.94 36.97
N GLN A 92 -10.30 5.55 37.85
CA GLN A 92 -10.15 5.72 39.30
C GLN A 92 -9.06 4.82 39.91
N LEU A 93 -8.66 3.75 39.22
CA LEU A 93 -7.52 2.91 39.59
C LEU A 93 -6.18 3.44 39.03
N MET A 94 -6.21 4.46 38.15
CA MET A 94 -5.05 5.01 37.43
C MET A 94 -4.44 6.28 38.08
N ASP A 95 -5.06 6.84 39.11
CA ASP A 95 -4.58 8.07 39.80
C ASP A 95 -3.21 7.94 40.53
N PRO A 96 -2.71 6.77 40.97
CA PRO A 96 -1.37 6.71 41.58
C PRO A 96 -0.19 6.71 40.59
N CYS A 97 -0.40 6.66 39.26
CA CYS A 97 0.67 6.45 38.27
C CYS A 97 1.22 7.71 37.59
N HIS A 98 0.86 8.91 38.07
CA HIS A 98 1.28 10.17 37.44
C HIS A 98 2.76 10.58 37.65
N ALA A 99 3.58 9.78 38.32
CA ALA A 99 4.98 10.11 38.64
C ALA A 99 6.05 9.34 37.83
N GLU A 100 5.66 8.54 36.83
CA GLU A 100 6.60 7.67 36.10
C GLU A 100 7.11 8.24 34.76
N ALA A 101 6.62 9.42 34.35
CA ALA A 101 6.91 10.01 33.03
C ALA A 101 8.33 10.60 32.87
N GLU A 102 9.16 10.65 33.92
CA GLU A 102 10.53 11.22 33.86
C GLU A 102 11.64 10.16 33.82
N ARG A 103 11.32 8.86 33.78
CA ARG A 103 12.30 7.78 33.58
C ARG A 103 12.25 7.21 32.17
N THR A 104 12.36 8.08 31.18
CA THR A 104 12.63 7.66 29.80
C THR A 104 14.11 7.23 29.75
N HIS A 105 14.36 5.92 29.75
CA HIS A 105 15.70 5.40 29.51
C HIS A 105 16.12 5.81 28.09
N THR A 106 17.09 6.71 27.98
CA THR A 106 17.83 6.95 26.74
C THR A 106 18.56 5.66 26.40
N TYR A 107 18.04 4.92 25.42
CA TYR A 107 18.74 3.76 24.88
C TYR A 107 20.00 4.27 24.16
N ASN A 108 21.15 4.07 24.79
CA ASN A 108 22.43 4.42 24.20
C ASN A 108 22.76 3.37 23.13
N LEU A 109 22.25 3.59 21.91
CA LEU A 109 22.44 2.73 20.72
C LEU A 109 23.93 2.49 20.39
N SER A 110 24.84 3.31 20.92
CA SER A 110 26.29 3.18 20.72
C SER A 110 26.97 2.03 21.48
N ALA A 111 26.27 1.35 22.40
CA ALA A 111 26.86 0.36 23.31
C ALA A 111 26.65 -1.11 22.91
N TYR A 112 25.93 -1.41 21.83
CA TYR A 112 25.65 -2.79 21.42
C TYR A 112 26.56 -3.22 20.26
N ALA A 113 27.23 -4.37 20.43
CA ALA A 113 27.94 -5.04 19.36
C ALA A 113 26.99 -5.31 18.17
N PRO A 114 27.46 -5.29 16.92
CA PRO A 114 26.61 -5.53 15.76
C PRO A 114 25.87 -6.87 15.92
N SER A 115 24.54 -6.81 16.01
CA SER A 115 23.71 -7.99 16.17
C SER A 115 23.77 -8.83 14.90
N THR A 116 24.13 -10.11 15.04
CA THR A 116 24.07 -11.06 13.92
C THR A 116 22.61 -11.35 13.58
N ALA A 117 22.31 -11.69 12.31
CA ALA A 117 20.94 -12.04 11.93
C ALA A 117 20.40 -13.22 12.75
N SER A 118 21.25 -14.20 13.08
CA SER A 118 20.92 -15.28 14.01
C SER A 118 20.52 -14.77 15.40
N GLY A 119 21.16 -13.73 15.92
CA GLY A 119 20.79 -13.11 17.20
C GLY A 119 19.43 -12.42 17.12
N THR A 120 19.20 -11.63 16.07
CA THR A 120 17.89 -11.00 15.83
C THR A 120 16.77 -12.03 15.68
N VAL A 121 17.00 -13.12 14.94
CA VAL A 121 16.03 -14.21 14.79
C VAL A 121 15.73 -14.88 16.14
N ALA A 122 16.75 -15.11 16.97
CA ALA A 122 16.55 -15.64 18.31
C ALA A 122 15.68 -14.69 19.16
N GLU A 123 15.92 -13.37 19.12
CA GLU A 123 15.08 -12.38 19.83
C GLU A 123 13.64 -12.31 19.28
N LEU A 124 13.45 -12.46 17.97
CA LEU A 124 12.10 -12.48 17.37
C LEU A 124 11.32 -13.74 17.75
N LEU A 125 12.01 -14.88 17.87
CA LEU A 125 11.45 -16.16 18.28
C LEU A 125 11.35 -16.30 19.80
N ASP A 126 12.01 -15.42 20.57
CA ASP A 126 11.90 -15.37 22.01
C ASP A 126 10.47 -14.95 22.40
N ASP A 127 9.73 -15.95 22.86
CA ASP A 127 8.35 -15.80 23.28
C ASP A 127 8.23 -15.01 24.59
N GLU A 128 9.34 -14.75 25.29
CA GLU A 128 9.39 -13.91 26.47
C GLU A 128 9.71 -12.44 26.16
N GLY A 129 10.01 -12.07 24.90
CA GLY A 129 10.59 -10.79 24.46
C GLY A 129 9.95 -9.50 25.00
N ARG A 130 10.42 -9.03 26.17
CA ARG A 130 9.87 -7.88 26.94
C ARG A 130 10.38 -6.51 26.52
N VAL A 131 11.38 -6.45 25.66
CA VAL A 131 12.11 -5.20 25.35
C VAL A 131 11.17 -4.09 24.87
N ALA A 132 10.16 -4.43 24.08
CA ALA A 132 9.20 -3.45 23.55
C ALA A 132 8.18 -2.95 24.59
N LEU A 133 7.83 -3.77 25.57
CA LEU A 133 6.87 -3.38 26.61
C LEU A 133 7.52 -2.42 27.62
N GLN A 134 8.83 -2.55 27.85
CA GLN A 134 9.58 -1.66 28.73
C GLN A 134 9.61 -0.21 28.24
N ALA A 135 9.61 0.01 26.92
CA ALA A 135 9.60 1.35 26.34
C ALA A 135 8.24 2.07 26.46
N LYS A 136 7.18 1.35 26.84
CA LYS A 136 5.82 1.90 26.98
C LYS A 136 5.48 2.29 28.41
N SER A 137 4.63 3.30 28.55
CA SER A 137 4.02 3.65 29.83
C SER A 137 3.01 2.59 30.29
N THR A 138 2.80 2.50 31.61
CA THR A 138 1.83 1.55 32.19
C THR A 138 0.41 1.83 31.69
N GLU A 139 0.07 3.11 31.47
CA GLU A 139 -1.21 3.54 30.89
C GLU A 139 -1.41 2.98 29.48
N GLU A 140 -0.41 3.07 28.61
CA GLU A 140 -0.48 2.55 27.24
C GLU A 140 -0.65 1.04 27.20
N ILE A 141 0.00 0.31 28.11
CA ILE A 141 -0.13 -1.15 28.20
C ILE A 141 -1.53 -1.54 28.66
N LEU A 142 -2.08 -0.85 29.67
CA LEU A 142 -3.45 -1.08 30.16
C LEU A 142 -4.50 -0.73 29.10
N LEU A 143 -4.30 0.38 28.39
CA LEU A 143 -5.17 0.77 27.28
C LEU A 143 -5.14 -0.26 26.15
N GLY A 144 -3.95 -0.70 25.74
CA GLY A 144 -3.79 -1.75 24.73
C GLY A 144 -4.50 -3.05 25.13
N LEU A 145 -4.32 -3.49 26.38
CA LEU A 145 -5.03 -4.65 26.94
C LEU A 145 -6.56 -4.53 26.85
N LEU A 146 -7.10 -3.36 27.20
CA LEU A 146 -8.54 -3.09 27.10
C LEU A 146 -9.01 -3.19 25.66
N VAL A 147 -8.35 -2.46 24.74
CA VAL A 147 -8.74 -2.39 23.33
C VAL A 147 -8.66 -3.77 22.67
N TYR A 148 -7.57 -4.51 22.88
CA TYR A 148 -7.43 -5.85 22.32
C TYR A 148 -8.47 -6.82 22.85
N ARG A 149 -8.76 -6.80 24.15
CA ARG A 149 -9.83 -7.63 24.72
C ARG A 149 -11.20 -7.30 24.14
N MET A 150 -11.49 -6.02 23.86
CA MET A 150 -12.73 -5.63 23.18
C MET A 150 -12.78 -6.17 21.75
N CYS A 151 -11.68 -6.07 20.98
CA CYS A 151 -11.61 -6.61 19.62
C CYS A 151 -11.68 -8.14 19.55
N MET A 152 -11.31 -8.84 20.62
CA MET A 152 -11.39 -10.30 20.72
C MET A 152 -12.81 -10.83 20.96
N ILE A 153 -13.81 -9.98 21.19
CA ILE A 153 -15.20 -10.40 21.37
C ILE A 153 -15.95 -10.20 20.04
N PRO A 154 -16.21 -11.28 19.26
CA PRO A 154 -16.78 -11.14 17.92
C PRO A 154 -18.11 -10.37 17.90
N GLY A 155 -18.98 -10.65 18.88
CA GLY A 155 -20.26 -9.95 19.01
C GLY A 155 -20.16 -8.45 19.28
N VAL A 156 -19.06 -7.96 19.86
CA VAL A 156 -18.83 -6.52 20.07
C VAL A 156 -18.42 -5.86 18.76
N VAL A 157 -17.50 -6.49 18.02
CA VAL A 157 -16.99 -5.97 16.74
C VAL A 157 -18.09 -5.96 15.68
N ASP A 158 -18.91 -7.01 15.60
CA ASP A 158 -20.03 -7.10 14.65
C ASP A 158 -21.17 -6.11 14.97
N LEU A 159 -21.32 -5.76 16.25
CA LEU A 159 -22.33 -4.81 16.71
C LEU A 159 -21.87 -3.34 16.56
N ALA A 160 -20.56 -3.09 16.50
CA ALA A 160 -20.01 -1.73 16.44
C ALA A 160 -20.59 -0.86 15.30
N PRO A 161 -20.70 -1.31 14.03
CA PRO A 161 -21.29 -0.49 12.97
C PRO A 161 -22.74 -0.10 13.27
N HIS A 162 -23.52 -1.02 13.84
CA HIS A 162 -24.91 -0.80 14.19
C HIS A 162 -25.07 0.19 15.35
N VAL A 163 -24.19 0.10 16.37
CA VAL A 163 -24.18 1.04 17.50
C VAL A 163 -23.79 2.43 17.04
N ILE A 164 -22.76 2.55 16.19
CA ILE A 164 -22.34 3.83 15.61
C ILE A 164 -23.51 4.46 14.84
N SER A 165 -24.12 3.71 13.93
CA SER A 165 -25.26 4.20 13.13
C SER A 165 -26.47 4.58 13.99
N ALA A 166 -26.78 3.80 15.04
CA ALA A 166 -27.85 4.12 15.98
C ALA A 166 -27.55 5.41 16.77
N CYS A 167 -26.32 5.57 17.26
CA CYS A 167 -25.89 6.78 17.96
C CYS A 167 -25.91 8.02 17.06
N GLU A 168 -25.52 7.89 15.79
CA GLU A 168 -25.62 8.96 14.81
C GLU A 168 -27.07 9.36 14.55
N THR A 169 -27.96 8.37 14.37
CA THR A 169 -29.40 8.61 14.19
C THR A 169 -30.03 9.27 15.41
N LEU A 170 -29.60 8.87 16.61
CA LEU A 170 -30.05 9.42 17.90
C LEU A 170 -29.32 10.72 18.30
N HIS A 171 -28.42 11.25 17.46
CA HIS A 171 -27.61 12.44 17.72
C HIS A 171 -26.73 12.34 19.00
N LEU A 172 -26.34 11.12 19.39
CA LEU A 172 -25.44 10.81 20.52
C LEU A 172 -23.97 10.65 20.08
N HIS A 173 -23.59 11.26 18.96
CA HIS A 173 -22.24 11.14 18.39
C HIS A 173 -21.15 11.70 19.31
N GLY A 174 -21.43 12.80 20.04
CA GLY A 174 -20.45 13.43 20.95
C GLY A 174 -19.88 12.47 22.01
N PRO A 175 -20.72 11.87 22.88
CA PRO A 175 -20.25 10.91 23.88
C PRO A 175 -19.58 9.67 23.28
N LEU A 176 -20.10 9.16 22.16
CA LEU A 176 -19.53 8.00 21.48
C LEU A 176 -18.12 8.32 20.96
N TYR A 177 -17.96 9.42 20.23
CA TYR A 177 -16.68 9.83 19.68
C TYR A 177 -15.70 10.21 20.80
N TRP A 178 -16.16 10.79 21.90
CA TRP A 178 -15.31 10.99 23.09
C TRP A 178 -14.74 9.66 23.63
N LEU A 179 -15.58 8.62 23.74
CA LEU A 179 -15.14 7.30 24.20
C LEU A 179 -14.16 6.66 23.22
N VAL A 180 -14.48 6.68 21.92
CA VAL A 180 -13.62 6.12 20.87
C VAL A 180 -12.27 6.86 20.82
N LYS A 181 -12.28 8.19 20.95
CA LYS A 181 -11.08 9.04 20.98
C LYS A 181 -10.15 8.68 22.13
N ARG A 182 -10.71 8.43 23.32
CA ARG A 182 -9.97 8.07 24.53
C ARG A 182 -9.47 6.61 24.54
N THR A 183 -9.97 5.77 23.64
CA THR A 183 -9.68 4.34 23.62
C THR A 183 -9.02 3.90 22.31
N VAL A 184 -9.81 3.41 21.36
CA VAL A 184 -9.37 2.79 20.10
C VAL A 184 -8.57 3.77 19.23
N PHE A 185 -8.98 5.04 19.17
CA PHE A 185 -8.27 6.06 18.40
C PHE A 185 -6.85 6.28 18.95
N ARG A 186 -6.71 6.50 20.27
CA ARG A 186 -5.40 6.70 20.91
C ARG A 186 -4.46 5.50 20.74
N GLN A 187 -5.01 4.30 20.63
CA GLN A 187 -4.22 3.08 20.39
C GLN A 187 -3.71 2.98 18.94
N PHE A 188 -4.54 3.31 17.94
CA PHE A 188 -4.25 3.02 16.53
C PHE A 188 -3.96 4.25 15.66
N CYS A 189 -4.09 5.46 16.19
CA CYS A 189 -3.89 6.71 15.46
C CYS A 189 -2.84 7.60 16.14
N GLY A 190 -2.11 8.37 15.35
CA GLY A 190 -1.09 9.31 15.82
C GLY A 190 -1.66 10.63 16.36
N GLY A 191 -2.83 11.02 15.89
CA GLY A 191 -3.49 12.29 16.24
C GLY A 191 -4.60 12.64 15.25
N GLU A 192 -5.23 13.80 15.44
CA GLU A 192 -6.19 14.35 14.47
C GLU A 192 -5.52 15.21 13.39
N THR A 193 -4.32 15.73 13.69
CA THR A 193 -3.55 16.60 12.80
C THR A 193 -2.15 16.04 12.57
N PRO A 194 -1.48 16.42 11.47
CA PRO A 194 -0.08 16.06 11.25
C PRO A 194 0.81 16.48 12.43
N ASP A 195 0.63 17.69 12.96
CA ASP A 195 1.46 18.21 14.05
C ASP A 195 1.33 17.37 15.33
N GLU A 196 0.14 16.88 15.66
CA GLU A 196 -0.08 15.96 16.78
C GLU A 196 0.68 14.63 16.61
N CYS A 197 0.94 14.21 15.36
CA CYS A 197 1.70 12.99 15.08
C CYS A 197 3.19 13.14 15.41
N SER A 198 3.74 14.36 15.41
CA SER A 198 5.18 14.63 15.59
C SER A 198 5.70 14.02 16.89
N ALA A 199 4.97 14.16 18.00
CA ALA A 199 5.37 13.59 19.28
C ALA A 199 5.44 12.06 19.25
N SER A 200 4.57 11.41 18.47
CA SER A 200 4.60 9.96 18.27
C SER A 200 5.71 9.52 17.33
N MET A 201 6.00 10.31 16.29
CA MET A 201 7.13 10.08 15.40
C MET A 201 8.45 10.16 16.14
N GLU A 202 8.68 11.22 16.94
CA GLU A 202 9.91 11.41 17.72
C GLU A 202 10.14 10.25 18.70
N ARG A 203 9.09 9.81 19.40
CA ARG A 203 9.18 8.69 20.35
C ARG A 203 9.56 7.37 19.67
N LEU A 204 8.99 7.09 18.50
CA LEU A 204 9.33 5.92 17.71
C LEU A 204 10.76 6.02 17.16
N ALA A 205 11.16 7.19 16.68
CA ALA A 205 12.49 7.45 16.17
C ALA A 205 13.59 7.22 17.22
N GLN A 206 13.34 7.58 18.48
CA GLN A 206 14.24 7.27 19.61
C GLN A 206 14.50 5.77 19.81
N SER A 207 13.62 4.91 19.29
CA SER A 207 13.74 3.45 19.34
C SER A 207 14.20 2.84 18.01
N GLY A 208 14.67 3.66 17.07
CA GLY A 208 15.09 3.22 15.72
C GLY A 208 13.90 2.84 14.82
N ILE A 209 12.71 3.36 15.09
CA ILE A 209 11.48 3.06 14.35
C ILE A 209 11.02 4.31 13.60
N ASN A 210 10.92 4.22 12.28
CA ASN A 210 10.46 5.31 11.42
C ASN A 210 8.93 5.26 11.25
N CYS A 211 8.35 6.29 10.59
CA CYS A 211 6.91 6.40 10.40
C CYS A 211 6.51 6.52 8.92
N ILE A 212 5.34 5.96 8.60
CA ILE A 212 4.59 6.23 7.37
C ILE A 212 3.33 6.98 7.81
N LEU A 213 3.28 8.28 7.58
CA LEU A 213 2.10 9.08 7.94
C LEU A 213 0.98 8.77 6.95
N ASP A 214 -0.17 8.40 7.47
CA ASP A 214 -1.35 8.11 6.68
C ASP A 214 -2.45 9.12 6.98
N LEU A 215 -2.70 10.00 6.02
CA LEU A 215 -3.88 10.83 6.05
C LEU A 215 -5.09 9.92 5.79
N SER A 216 -5.82 9.57 6.84
CA SER A 216 -6.93 8.64 6.82
C SER A 216 -8.19 9.25 6.19
N ILE A 217 -8.10 9.66 4.93
CA ILE A 217 -9.21 10.13 4.12
C ILE A 217 -9.58 9.02 3.13
N GLU A 218 -10.71 8.35 3.35
CA GLU A 218 -11.28 7.41 2.38
C GLU A 218 -12.16 8.14 1.35
N ALA A 219 -12.25 7.60 0.13
CA ALA A 219 -13.04 8.16 -0.98
C ALA A 219 -14.50 8.46 -0.58
N ASP A 220 -15.04 7.75 0.40
CA ASP A 220 -16.44 7.86 0.85
C ASP A 220 -16.74 8.97 1.88
N LEU A 221 -15.82 9.88 2.18
CA LEU A 221 -16.04 10.86 3.24
C LEU A 221 -17.10 11.94 2.96
N HIS A 222 -17.89 12.18 4.01
CA HIS A 222 -19.02 13.10 4.12
C HIS A 222 -18.61 14.58 4.13
N ILE A 223 -17.91 15.06 3.10
CA ILE A 223 -18.13 16.47 2.72
C ILE A 223 -19.61 16.55 2.29
N LYS A 224 -20.37 17.54 2.77
CA LYS A 224 -21.82 17.64 2.48
C LYS A 224 -22.04 17.60 0.96
N LYS A 225 -22.51 16.46 0.43
CA LYS A 225 -22.87 16.31 -0.98
C LYS A 225 -23.81 17.46 -1.37
N PRO A 226 -23.45 18.30 -2.35
CA PRO A 226 -24.32 19.39 -2.76
C PRO A 226 -25.65 18.81 -3.25
N LYS A 227 -26.78 19.38 -2.79
CA LYS A 227 -28.13 18.83 -2.98
C LYS A 227 -28.60 18.77 -4.44
N LYS A 228 -27.89 19.38 -5.40
CA LYS A 228 -27.96 19.21 -6.87
C LYS A 228 -27.27 20.40 -7.53
N LYS A 229 -26.08 20.17 -8.10
CA LYS A 229 -25.52 20.73 -9.36
C LYS A 229 -24.01 20.45 -9.38
N ASN A 230 -23.60 19.61 -10.32
CA ASN A 230 -22.22 19.25 -10.71
C ASN A 230 -21.36 18.47 -9.68
N THR A 231 -21.66 17.18 -9.48
CA THR A 231 -20.88 16.23 -8.66
C THR A 231 -19.39 16.22 -9.03
N LEU A 232 -19.06 16.25 -10.33
CA LEU A 232 -17.68 16.24 -10.83
C LEU A 232 -16.88 17.46 -10.35
N SER A 233 -17.43 18.66 -10.47
CA SER A 233 -16.75 19.89 -10.02
C SER A 233 -16.47 19.89 -8.52
N TYR A 234 -17.32 19.24 -7.75
CA TYR A 234 -17.17 19.12 -6.31
C TYR A 234 -16.09 18.11 -5.93
N GLU A 235 -16.03 16.97 -6.62
CA GLU A 235 -14.97 15.96 -6.42
C GLU A 235 -13.60 16.49 -6.84
N GLU A 236 -13.54 17.31 -7.89
CA GLU A 236 -12.33 18.02 -8.29
C GLU A 236 -11.86 19.03 -7.22
N GLN A 237 -12.78 19.82 -6.65
CA GLN A 237 -12.45 20.72 -5.53
C GLN A 237 -11.99 19.96 -4.30
N ARG A 238 -12.60 18.81 -4.00
CA ARG A 238 -12.17 17.92 -2.93
C ARG A 238 -10.74 17.42 -3.17
N ALA A 239 -10.42 17.01 -4.39
CA ALA A 239 -9.08 16.57 -4.75
C ALA A 239 -8.03 17.69 -4.54
N ASP A 240 -8.38 18.94 -4.84
CA ASP A 240 -7.49 20.09 -4.57
C ASP A 240 -7.24 20.27 -3.06
N VAL A 241 -8.28 20.13 -2.21
CA VAL A 241 -8.11 20.19 -0.75
C VAL A 241 -7.24 19.05 -0.23
N VAL A 242 -7.41 17.83 -0.76
CA VAL A 242 -6.59 16.67 -0.39
C VAL A 242 -5.12 16.92 -0.72
N VAL A 243 -4.81 17.55 -1.86
CA VAL A 243 -3.43 17.91 -2.21
C VAL A 243 -2.81 18.79 -1.13
N ASP A 244 -3.52 19.82 -0.66
CA ASP A 244 -3.00 20.71 0.38
C ASP A 244 -2.80 19.97 1.72
N MET A 245 -3.74 19.10 2.09
CA MET A 245 -3.59 18.27 3.30
C MET A 245 -2.40 17.30 3.22
N ILE A 246 -2.13 16.75 2.03
CA ILE A 246 -0.95 15.90 1.82
C ILE A 246 0.34 16.72 1.81
N LYS A 247 0.34 17.95 1.28
CA LYS A 247 1.50 18.85 1.42
C LYS A 247 1.80 19.13 2.88
N ASP A 248 0.78 19.31 3.72
CA ASP A 248 0.94 19.45 5.16
C ASP A 248 1.54 18.19 5.80
N CYS A 249 1.01 17.01 5.42
CA CYS A 249 1.58 15.71 5.80
C CYS A 249 3.07 15.61 5.47
N LEU A 250 3.47 16.01 4.25
CA LEU A 250 4.87 15.97 3.81
C LEU A 250 5.76 16.93 4.60
N ARG A 251 5.27 18.10 5.01
CA ARG A 251 6.03 19.01 5.89
C ARG A 251 6.30 18.36 7.24
N THR A 252 5.30 17.73 7.84
CA THR A 252 5.47 17.00 9.10
C THR A 252 6.36 15.78 8.92
N ALA A 253 6.16 14.97 7.88
CA ALA A 253 7.01 13.81 7.60
C ALA A 253 8.49 14.20 7.45
N SER A 254 8.77 15.35 6.83
CA SER A 254 10.14 15.83 6.64
C SER A 254 10.87 16.24 7.94
N THR A 255 10.18 16.31 9.08
CA THR A 255 10.84 16.59 10.37
C THR A 255 11.61 15.38 10.91
N CYS A 256 11.28 14.17 10.47
CA CYS A 256 11.94 12.93 10.85
C CYS A 256 12.55 12.28 9.59
N GLU A 257 13.87 12.16 9.57
CA GLU A 257 14.60 11.58 8.44
C GLU A 257 14.10 10.18 8.08
N GLY A 258 13.99 9.90 6.78
CA GLY A 258 13.54 8.61 6.28
C GLY A 258 12.05 8.35 6.39
N SER A 259 11.22 9.32 6.80
CA SER A 259 9.77 9.15 6.88
C SER A 259 9.09 9.01 5.52
N PHE A 260 7.89 8.44 5.53
CA PHE A 260 7.02 8.30 4.37
C PHE A 260 5.68 8.98 4.59
N ALA A 261 4.98 9.29 3.51
CA ALA A 261 3.56 9.61 3.48
C ALA A 261 2.81 8.58 2.63
N ALA A 262 1.71 8.05 3.13
CA ALA A 262 0.80 7.19 2.39
C ALA A 262 -0.20 8.03 1.58
N VAL A 263 -0.42 7.64 0.33
CA VAL A 263 -1.24 8.38 -0.63
C VAL A 263 -2.17 7.41 -1.34
N LYS A 264 -3.47 7.72 -1.35
CA LYS A 264 -4.50 6.99 -2.10
C LYS A 264 -4.81 7.74 -3.39
N VAL A 265 -4.64 7.08 -4.53
CA VAL A 265 -4.87 7.72 -5.85
C VAL A 265 -6.34 8.11 -6.02
N THR A 266 -7.27 7.35 -5.45
CA THR A 266 -8.71 7.69 -5.46
C THR A 266 -9.05 9.01 -4.79
N ALA A 267 -8.16 9.57 -3.97
CA ALA A 267 -8.37 10.87 -3.35
C ALA A 267 -8.05 12.06 -4.29
N PHE A 268 -7.46 11.82 -5.47
CA PHE A 268 -6.99 12.83 -6.42
C PHE A 268 -7.90 13.03 -7.63
N ALA A 269 -8.93 12.21 -7.76
CA ALA A 269 -9.88 12.24 -8.87
C ALA A 269 -11.27 11.72 -8.47
N PRO A 270 -12.32 12.07 -9.23
CA PRO A 270 -13.59 11.36 -9.20
C PRO A 270 -13.39 9.83 -9.34
N PRO A 271 -13.95 8.99 -8.45
CA PRO A 271 -13.81 7.54 -8.51
C PRO A 271 -14.24 6.95 -9.85
N GLU A 272 -15.25 7.52 -10.50
CA GLU A 272 -15.75 7.09 -11.80
C GLU A 272 -14.67 7.15 -12.89
N VAL A 273 -13.80 8.16 -12.85
CA VAL A 273 -12.68 8.29 -13.80
C VAL A 273 -11.71 7.13 -13.65
N LEU A 274 -11.37 6.75 -12.41
CA LEU A 274 -10.49 5.61 -12.15
C LEU A 274 -11.14 4.27 -12.51
N LEU A 275 -12.45 4.10 -12.29
CA LEU A 275 -13.19 2.91 -12.74
C LEU A 275 -13.07 2.74 -14.27
N ARG A 276 -13.29 3.84 -15.00
CA ARG A 276 -13.26 3.86 -16.46
C ARG A 276 -11.86 3.61 -17.00
N LEU A 277 -10.85 4.24 -16.39
CA LEU A 277 -9.44 4.00 -16.69
C LEU A 277 -9.06 2.53 -16.46
N ASN A 278 -9.46 1.97 -15.33
CA ASN A 278 -9.18 0.57 -14.98
C ASN A 278 -9.85 -0.38 -15.99
N GLN A 279 -11.08 -0.11 -16.41
CA GLN A 279 -11.75 -0.89 -17.45
C GLN A 279 -11.02 -0.82 -18.80
N ALA A 280 -10.55 0.35 -19.21
CA ALA A 280 -9.79 0.52 -20.44
C ALA A 280 -8.49 -0.30 -20.41
N ILE A 281 -7.74 -0.24 -19.30
CA ILE A 281 -6.48 -1.00 -19.11
C ILE A 281 -6.75 -2.52 -19.11
N ILE A 282 -7.78 -2.99 -18.40
CA ILE A 282 -8.13 -4.42 -18.38
C ILE A 282 -8.53 -4.90 -19.77
N ARG A 283 -9.32 -4.12 -20.52
CA ARG A 283 -9.70 -4.48 -21.90
C ARG A 283 -8.47 -4.58 -22.80
N LEU A 284 -7.50 -3.68 -22.63
CA LEU A 284 -6.26 -3.71 -23.37
C LEU A 284 -5.42 -4.96 -23.03
N ASP A 285 -5.30 -5.31 -21.75
CA ASP A 285 -4.59 -6.52 -21.30
C ASP A 285 -5.25 -7.80 -21.85
N GLN A 286 -6.58 -7.88 -21.78
CA GLN A 286 -7.34 -9.01 -22.35
C GLN A 286 -7.18 -9.12 -23.87
N ALA A 287 -7.19 -7.99 -24.57
CA ALA A 287 -6.99 -7.97 -26.02
C ALA A 287 -5.56 -8.33 -26.41
N TYR A 288 -4.56 -7.91 -25.60
CA TYR A 288 -3.18 -8.36 -25.77
C TYR A 288 -3.09 -9.88 -25.68
N GLU A 289 -3.65 -10.47 -24.62
CA GLU A 289 -3.63 -11.91 -24.41
C GLU A 289 -4.36 -12.69 -25.52
N ALA A 290 -5.41 -12.11 -26.09
CA ALA A 290 -6.15 -12.71 -27.20
C ALA A 290 -5.45 -12.57 -28.56
N CYS A 291 -4.59 -11.56 -28.74
CA CYS A 291 -3.97 -11.25 -30.03
C CYS A 291 -2.49 -11.62 -30.12
N LYS A 292 -1.82 -11.89 -28.99
CA LYS A 292 -0.41 -12.31 -28.99
C LYS A 292 -0.23 -13.67 -29.66
N ARG A 293 0.93 -13.87 -30.28
CA ARG A 293 1.35 -15.18 -30.80
C ARG A 293 1.58 -16.15 -29.66
N LEU A 294 1.09 -17.37 -29.82
CA LEU A 294 1.22 -18.42 -28.80
C LEU A 294 2.66 -18.93 -28.64
N GLU A 295 3.47 -18.85 -29.69
CA GLU A 295 4.83 -19.41 -29.73
C GLU A 295 5.82 -18.62 -28.88
N ASP A 296 5.80 -17.28 -28.99
CA ASP A 296 6.79 -16.40 -28.35
C ASP A 296 6.16 -15.29 -27.50
N GLY A 297 4.82 -15.21 -27.45
CA GLY A 297 4.10 -14.19 -26.70
C GLY A 297 4.20 -12.78 -27.28
N ARG A 298 4.74 -12.61 -28.49
CA ARG A 298 4.89 -11.31 -29.17
C ARG A 298 3.65 -10.96 -29.99
N MET A 299 3.51 -9.67 -30.32
CA MET A 299 2.37 -9.10 -31.04
C MET A 299 2.80 -8.67 -32.44
N ASP A 300 2.21 -9.25 -33.49
CA ASP A 300 2.43 -8.79 -34.86
C ASP A 300 1.50 -7.61 -35.24
N GLN A 301 1.70 -7.04 -36.43
CA GLN A 301 0.89 -5.94 -36.95
C GLN A 301 -0.60 -6.28 -37.03
N VAL A 302 -0.95 -7.54 -37.32
CA VAL A 302 -2.34 -8.00 -37.44
C VAL A 302 -3.02 -7.99 -36.07
N GLY A 303 -2.36 -8.55 -35.06
CA GLY A 303 -2.82 -8.54 -33.67
C GLY A 303 -2.95 -7.11 -33.15
N LEU A 304 -1.96 -6.26 -33.43
CA LEU A 304 -1.99 -4.86 -33.02
C LEU A 304 -3.14 -4.08 -33.67
N SER A 305 -3.36 -4.28 -34.98
CA SER A 305 -4.47 -3.66 -35.71
C SER A 305 -5.83 -4.05 -35.13
N ARG A 306 -6.00 -5.30 -34.68
CA ARG A 306 -7.23 -5.75 -34.00
C ARG A 306 -7.44 -5.04 -32.67
N ILE A 307 -6.38 -4.83 -31.89
CA ILE A 307 -6.47 -4.05 -30.64
C ILE A 307 -6.92 -2.62 -30.95
N VAL A 308 -6.29 -1.97 -31.93
CA VAL A 308 -6.64 -0.59 -32.33
C VAL A 308 -8.10 -0.49 -32.76
N GLN A 309 -8.60 -1.46 -33.52
CA GLN A 309 -9.98 -1.44 -34.05
C GLN A 309 -11.06 -1.76 -33.01
N HIS A 310 -10.76 -2.58 -32.00
CA HIS A 310 -11.77 -3.12 -31.09
C HIS A 310 -11.66 -2.64 -29.64
N VAL A 311 -10.51 -2.08 -29.25
CA VAL A 311 -10.27 -1.64 -27.88
C VAL A 311 -10.12 -0.13 -27.79
N LEU A 312 -9.40 0.49 -28.73
CA LEU A 312 -9.10 1.91 -28.68
C LEU A 312 -10.26 2.75 -29.25
N PRO A 313 -10.38 4.03 -28.83
CA PRO A 313 -11.37 4.93 -29.41
C PRO A 313 -11.13 5.16 -30.92
N PRO A 314 -12.18 5.45 -31.68
CA PRO A 314 -12.03 5.90 -33.06
C PRO A 314 -11.20 7.20 -33.12
N PRO A 315 -10.48 7.44 -34.22
CA PRO A 315 -9.76 8.68 -34.40
C PRO A 315 -10.73 9.89 -34.42
N ARG A 316 -10.33 11.00 -33.81
CA ARG A 316 -11.03 12.29 -33.82
C ARG A 316 -11.05 12.92 -35.22
N ASP A 317 -9.96 12.77 -35.97
CA ASP A 317 -9.78 13.42 -37.27
C ASP A 317 -8.88 12.59 -38.21
N LYS A 318 -8.81 13.02 -39.47
CA LYS A 318 -8.02 12.33 -40.51
C LYS A 318 -6.53 12.36 -40.23
N GLU A 319 -6.02 13.45 -39.67
CA GLU A 319 -4.59 13.58 -39.34
C GLU A 319 -4.18 12.54 -38.29
N GLN A 320 -4.99 12.37 -37.25
CA GLN A 320 -4.75 11.35 -36.24
C GLN A 320 -4.82 9.94 -36.85
N GLN A 321 -5.75 9.69 -37.78
CA GLN A 321 -5.84 8.41 -38.48
C GLN A 321 -4.58 8.13 -39.32
N GLU A 322 -4.10 9.11 -40.10
CA GLU A 322 -2.88 9.00 -40.89
C GLU A 322 -1.66 8.68 -40.00
N ARG A 323 -1.52 9.37 -38.86
CA ARG A 323 -0.45 9.06 -37.89
C ARG A 323 -0.55 7.66 -37.30
N ARG A 324 -1.76 7.14 -37.04
CA ARG A 324 -1.95 5.77 -36.57
C ARG A 324 -1.51 4.76 -37.64
N GLU A 325 -1.88 5.00 -38.89
CA GLU A 325 -1.48 4.18 -40.04
C GLU A 325 0.05 4.18 -40.21
N GLU A 326 0.69 5.34 -40.16
CA GLU A 326 2.15 5.48 -40.21
C GLU A 326 2.86 4.66 -39.12
N ILE A 327 2.34 4.67 -37.88
CA ILE A 327 2.93 3.88 -36.79
C ILE A 327 2.72 2.37 -37.02
N LEU A 328 1.52 1.97 -37.46
CA LEU A 328 1.25 0.56 -37.77
C LEU A 328 2.11 0.06 -38.93
N GLU A 329 2.36 0.87 -39.95
CA GLU A 329 3.25 0.56 -41.06
C GLU A 329 4.72 0.50 -40.63
N ALA A 330 5.16 1.43 -39.77
CA ALA A 330 6.54 1.47 -39.27
C ALA A 330 6.91 0.25 -38.41
N ILE A 331 5.94 -0.37 -37.75
CA ILE A 331 6.14 -1.63 -37.02
C ILE A 331 6.41 -2.79 -38.00
N GLY A 332 5.82 -2.74 -39.21
CA GLY A 332 6.04 -3.75 -40.25
C GLY A 332 5.75 -5.18 -39.78
N ASP A 333 6.59 -6.12 -40.19
CA ASP A 333 6.51 -7.53 -39.78
C ASP A 333 7.19 -7.82 -38.42
N ASP A 334 7.79 -6.80 -37.79
CA ASP A 334 8.49 -6.96 -36.51
C ASP A 334 7.48 -7.14 -35.38
N ALA A 335 7.50 -8.31 -34.74
CA ALA A 335 6.61 -8.60 -33.64
C ALA A 335 7.07 -7.90 -32.35
N LEU A 336 6.17 -7.10 -31.77
CA LEU A 336 6.40 -6.34 -30.56
C LEU A 336 6.36 -7.23 -29.32
N GLU A 337 7.30 -7.02 -28.42
CA GLU A 337 7.21 -7.55 -27.07
C GLU A 337 6.15 -6.81 -26.26
N ARG A 338 5.65 -7.45 -25.19
CA ARG A 338 4.62 -6.91 -24.32
C ARG A 338 4.88 -5.47 -23.88
N TRP A 339 6.10 -5.19 -23.42
CA TRP A 339 6.47 -3.87 -22.92
C TRP A 339 6.45 -2.78 -23.99
N GLN A 340 6.72 -3.12 -25.26
CA GLN A 340 6.64 -2.18 -26.38
C GLN A 340 5.19 -1.81 -26.66
N VAL A 341 4.28 -2.80 -26.58
CA VAL A 341 2.83 -2.57 -26.71
C VAL A 341 2.31 -1.74 -25.52
N ASP A 342 2.74 -2.04 -24.30
CA ASP A 342 2.38 -1.24 -23.12
C ASP A 342 2.84 0.22 -23.27
N LYS A 343 4.04 0.46 -23.81
CA LYS A 343 4.56 1.81 -24.11
C LYS A 343 3.78 2.53 -25.19
N LEU A 344 3.38 1.81 -26.24
CA LEU A 344 2.62 2.36 -27.35
C LEU A 344 1.29 2.95 -26.88
N PHE A 345 0.61 2.24 -25.97
CA PHE A 345 -0.71 2.61 -25.48
C PHE A 345 -0.70 3.23 -24.07
N ASP A 346 0.46 3.62 -23.56
CA ASP A 346 0.61 4.26 -22.25
C ASP A 346 -0.19 5.57 -22.19
N LEU A 347 -1.13 5.65 -21.24
CA LEU A 347 -2.01 6.81 -21.05
C LEU A 347 -1.28 8.05 -20.52
N GLN A 348 -0.05 7.91 -20.00
CA GLN A 348 0.85 9.03 -19.70
C GLN A 348 2.01 9.13 -20.69
N GLY A 349 2.02 8.29 -21.73
CA GLY A 349 3.06 8.23 -22.74
C GLY A 349 2.93 9.32 -23.82
N PRO A 350 4.01 9.55 -24.60
CA PRO A 350 4.03 10.58 -25.63
C PRO A 350 3.06 10.30 -26.80
N MET A 351 2.63 9.05 -26.98
CA MET A 351 1.69 8.64 -28.03
C MET A 351 0.24 8.63 -27.57
N ARG A 352 -0.05 9.04 -26.32
CA ARG A 352 -1.39 9.02 -25.74
C ARG A 352 -2.42 9.71 -26.64
N ASP A 353 -2.13 10.92 -27.10
CA ASP A 353 -3.08 11.69 -27.91
C ASP A 353 -3.32 11.05 -29.28
N ILE A 354 -2.39 10.27 -29.81
CA ILE A 354 -2.58 9.53 -31.06
C ILE A 354 -3.59 8.40 -30.85
N TRP A 355 -3.50 7.67 -29.74
CA TRP A 355 -4.28 6.45 -29.51
C TRP A 355 -5.59 6.64 -28.74
N TRP A 356 -5.63 7.60 -27.81
CA TRP A 356 -6.73 7.74 -26.85
C TRP A 356 -7.58 8.99 -27.05
N GLN A 357 -7.03 10.05 -27.68
CA GLN A 357 -7.81 11.28 -27.87
C GLN A 357 -8.97 11.02 -28.85
N THR A 358 -10.16 11.46 -28.45
CA THR A 358 -11.40 11.29 -29.21
C THR A 358 -12.18 12.61 -29.30
N GLY A 359 -13.27 12.64 -30.05
CA GLY A 359 -14.15 13.81 -30.18
C GLY A 359 -14.85 14.16 -28.87
N ASP A 360 -15.10 15.46 -28.63
CA ASP A 360 -15.82 15.94 -27.44
C ASP A 360 -17.31 15.54 -27.43
N ASP A 361 -17.83 15.04 -28.56
CA ASP A 361 -19.21 14.58 -28.71
C ASP A 361 -19.43 13.12 -28.29
N GLN A 362 -18.36 12.37 -28.05
CA GLN A 362 -18.42 10.95 -27.69
C GLN A 362 -18.90 10.75 -26.26
N THR A 363 -19.80 9.78 -26.06
CA THR A 363 -20.32 9.42 -24.74
C THR A 363 -19.60 8.20 -24.16
N PRO A 364 -19.76 7.92 -22.85
CA PRO A 364 -19.13 6.75 -22.23
C PRO A 364 -19.50 5.39 -22.86
N ASP A 365 -20.61 5.31 -23.59
CA ASP A 365 -21.03 4.11 -24.31
C ASP A 365 -20.33 3.96 -25.68
N ASP A 366 -19.86 5.08 -26.26
CA ASP A 366 -19.23 5.11 -27.58
C ASP A 366 -17.72 4.86 -27.51
N THR A 367 -17.08 5.21 -26.39
CA THR A 367 -15.63 5.17 -26.22
C THR A 367 -15.20 4.57 -24.87
N PRO A 368 -14.06 3.86 -24.80
CA PRO A 368 -13.47 3.44 -23.52
C PRO A 368 -13.19 4.60 -22.57
N LEU A 369 -12.78 5.75 -23.10
CA LEU A 369 -12.49 6.99 -22.36
C LEU A 369 -12.93 8.19 -23.19
N THR A 370 -13.74 9.06 -22.59
CA THR A 370 -14.17 10.33 -23.19
C THR A 370 -13.09 11.40 -23.08
N ALA A 371 -13.19 12.47 -23.87
CA ALA A 371 -12.27 13.60 -23.79
C ALA A 371 -12.29 14.27 -22.40
N ASP A 372 -13.44 14.34 -21.74
CA ASP A 372 -13.56 14.87 -20.37
C ASP A 372 -12.91 13.96 -19.32
N GLU A 373 -13.07 12.65 -19.43
CA GLU A 373 -12.40 11.67 -18.54
C GLU A 373 -10.88 11.74 -18.70
N LEU A 374 -10.39 11.90 -19.93
CA LEU A 374 -8.98 12.13 -20.22
C LEU A 374 -8.45 13.43 -19.61
N ARG A 375 -9.20 14.53 -19.70
CA ARG A 375 -8.86 15.79 -19.03
C ARG A 375 -8.89 15.66 -17.50
N ALA A 376 -9.80 14.88 -16.94
CA ALA A 376 -9.87 14.59 -15.50
C ALA A 376 -8.67 13.77 -15.03
N TYR A 377 -8.27 12.78 -15.83
CA TYR A 377 -7.04 12.04 -15.62
C TYR A 377 -5.80 12.94 -15.63
N ASP A 378 -5.70 13.88 -16.57
CA ASP A 378 -4.58 14.83 -16.64
C ASP A 378 -4.50 15.71 -15.38
N ARG A 379 -5.65 16.15 -14.85
CA ARG A 379 -5.70 16.89 -13.57
C ARG A 379 -5.26 16.03 -12.39
N MET A 380 -5.71 14.78 -12.31
CA MET A 380 -5.27 13.83 -11.28
C MET A 380 -3.75 13.64 -11.30
N VAL A 381 -3.19 13.38 -12.48
CA VAL A 381 -1.74 13.20 -12.68
C VAL A 381 -0.98 14.49 -12.32
N SER A 382 -1.51 15.65 -12.68
CA SER A 382 -0.93 16.95 -12.29
C SER A 382 -0.87 17.13 -10.77
N ARG A 383 -1.95 16.81 -10.05
CA ARG A 383 -2.01 16.88 -8.58
C ARG A 383 -1.04 15.91 -7.92
N LEU A 384 -0.99 14.66 -8.38
CA LEU A 384 -0.02 13.66 -7.89
C LEU A 384 1.42 14.12 -8.13
N ASN A 385 1.70 14.71 -9.29
CA ASN A 385 3.02 15.28 -9.57
C ASN A 385 3.40 16.41 -8.61
N GLN A 386 2.47 17.28 -8.21
CA GLN A 386 2.76 18.33 -7.21
C GLN A 386 3.20 17.71 -5.87
N VAL A 387 2.51 16.67 -5.42
CA VAL A 387 2.82 15.95 -4.19
C VAL A 387 4.15 15.21 -4.30
N CYS A 388 4.37 14.45 -5.37
CA CYS A 388 5.61 13.70 -5.57
C CYS A 388 6.83 14.60 -5.75
N SER A 389 6.71 15.73 -6.46
CA SER A 389 7.78 16.73 -6.57
C SER A 389 8.16 17.29 -5.20
N MET A 390 7.16 17.69 -4.42
CA MET A 390 7.40 18.21 -3.06
C MET A 390 8.05 17.17 -2.14
N ALA A 391 7.68 15.90 -2.28
CA ALA A 391 8.23 14.79 -1.52
C ALA A 391 9.68 14.49 -1.92
N HIS A 392 9.97 14.46 -3.22
CA HIS A 392 11.32 14.30 -3.77
C HIS A 392 12.25 15.42 -3.26
N ASP A 393 11.83 16.69 -3.37
CA ASP A 393 12.58 17.86 -2.88
C ASP A 393 12.85 17.84 -1.36
N ARG A 394 12.00 17.14 -0.59
CA ARG A 394 12.11 17.05 0.88
C ARG A 394 12.68 15.73 1.36
N HIS A 395 13.13 14.85 0.47
CA HIS A 395 13.60 13.50 0.79
C HIS A 395 12.59 12.67 1.61
N VAL A 396 11.29 12.82 1.32
CA VAL A 396 10.21 12.04 1.94
C VAL A 396 9.70 11.01 0.93
N GLY A 397 9.56 9.76 1.36
CA GLY A 397 8.99 8.71 0.51
C GLY A 397 7.47 8.82 0.37
N ILE A 398 6.93 8.56 -0.81
CA ILE A 398 5.50 8.41 -1.11
C ILE A 398 5.16 6.94 -1.24
N MET A 399 4.25 6.46 -0.41
CA MET A 399 3.69 5.12 -0.50
C MET A 399 2.34 5.19 -1.20
N ILE A 400 2.28 4.78 -2.48
CA ILE A 400 1.01 4.65 -3.19
C ILE A 400 0.30 3.42 -2.66
N ASP A 401 -0.82 3.65 -1.97
CA ASP A 401 -1.59 2.60 -1.35
C ASP A 401 -2.39 1.81 -2.39
N ALA A 402 -2.44 0.49 -2.18
CA ALA A 402 -3.32 -0.38 -2.93
C ALA A 402 -4.75 -0.30 -2.40
N GLU A 403 -5.72 -0.35 -3.30
CA GLU A 403 -7.15 -0.22 -3.00
C GLU A 403 -7.89 -1.44 -3.55
N GLN A 404 -9.21 -1.33 -3.77
CA GLN A 404 -10.00 -2.46 -4.26
C GLN A 404 -9.59 -2.86 -5.69
N SER A 405 -9.81 -4.13 -6.05
CA SER A 405 -9.39 -4.72 -7.34
C SER A 405 -9.90 -3.97 -8.58
N TYR A 406 -11.02 -3.25 -8.47
CA TYR A 406 -11.61 -2.48 -9.57
C TYR A 406 -10.98 -1.11 -9.83
N PHE A 407 -10.06 -0.69 -8.98
CA PHE A 407 -9.22 0.49 -9.21
C PHE A 407 -7.76 0.11 -9.45
N GLN A 408 -7.35 -1.09 -9.04
CA GLN A 408 -5.94 -1.42 -8.84
C GLN A 408 -5.09 -1.33 -10.11
N GLU A 409 -5.60 -1.70 -11.29
CA GLU A 409 -4.82 -1.59 -12.54
C GLU A 409 -4.58 -0.12 -12.94
N ALA A 410 -5.56 0.76 -12.70
CA ALA A 410 -5.40 2.19 -12.89
C ALA A 410 -4.39 2.81 -11.89
N ILE A 411 -4.47 2.39 -10.62
CA ILE A 411 -3.54 2.83 -9.57
C ILE A 411 -2.11 2.41 -9.91
N ASP A 412 -1.92 1.14 -10.28
CA ASP A 412 -0.60 0.60 -10.61
C ASP A 412 -0.01 1.27 -11.85
N HIS A 413 -0.84 1.53 -12.88
CA HIS A 413 -0.43 2.28 -14.05
C HIS A 413 0.11 3.68 -13.68
N VAL A 414 -0.61 4.39 -12.79
CA VAL A 414 -0.18 5.71 -12.32
C VAL A 414 1.08 5.63 -11.47
N ALA A 415 1.14 4.69 -10.53
CA ALA A 415 2.28 4.49 -9.65
C ALA A 415 3.56 4.17 -10.43
N MET A 416 3.49 3.28 -11.42
CA MET A 416 4.65 2.91 -12.24
C MET A 416 5.16 4.07 -13.09
N ASN A 417 4.27 4.91 -13.63
CA ASN A 417 4.67 6.11 -14.36
C ASN A 417 5.29 7.17 -13.44
N LEU A 418 4.80 7.31 -12.20
CA LEU A 418 5.43 8.18 -11.19
C LEU A 418 6.82 7.65 -10.78
N GLN A 419 7.00 6.34 -10.62
CA GLN A 419 8.33 5.74 -10.37
C GLN A 419 9.29 6.01 -11.52
N ALA A 420 8.85 5.83 -12.77
CA ALA A 420 9.68 6.10 -13.94
C ALA A 420 10.18 7.55 -13.99
N LYS A 421 9.43 8.48 -13.41
CA LYS A 421 9.77 9.91 -13.31
C LYS A 421 10.66 10.26 -12.11
N TYR A 422 10.34 9.77 -10.91
CA TYR A 422 10.96 10.23 -9.66
C TYR A 422 12.01 9.26 -9.07
N ASN A 423 12.12 8.03 -9.58
CA ASN A 423 13.07 7.02 -9.09
C ASN A 423 14.17 6.74 -10.13
N ARG A 424 14.61 7.76 -10.87
CA ARG A 424 15.63 7.61 -11.92
C ARG A 424 16.92 6.99 -11.35
N ARG A 425 17.46 5.95 -11.98
CA ARG A 425 18.70 5.29 -11.48
C ARG A 425 19.95 6.16 -11.66
N ASP A 426 19.87 7.11 -12.59
CA ASP A 426 20.88 8.14 -12.83
C ASP A 426 20.85 9.25 -11.76
N ASP A 427 19.75 9.40 -11.02
CA ASP A 427 19.70 10.21 -9.81
C ASP A 427 20.31 9.42 -8.65
N ARG A 428 21.53 9.79 -8.26
CA ARG A 428 22.29 9.15 -7.16
C ARG A 428 22.14 9.89 -5.84
N GLU A 429 21.49 11.05 -5.85
CA GLU A 429 21.32 11.92 -4.68
C GLU A 429 20.06 11.53 -3.90
N HIS A 430 19.06 10.97 -4.58
CA HIS A 430 17.80 10.59 -3.96
C HIS A 430 17.67 9.08 -3.82
N THR A 431 17.14 8.64 -2.68
CA THR A 431 16.53 7.31 -2.58
C THR A 431 15.25 7.28 -3.41
N PRO A 432 14.73 6.09 -3.80
CA PRO A 432 13.46 6.03 -4.49
C PRO A 432 12.40 6.80 -3.71
N THR A 433 11.71 7.70 -4.39
CA THR A 433 10.68 8.55 -3.77
C THR A 433 9.34 7.87 -3.80
N VAL A 434 8.94 7.25 -4.92
CA VAL A 434 7.59 6.67 -5.08
C VAL A 434 7.64 5.17 -4.95
N TYR A 435 6.77 4.59 -4.11
CA TYR A 435 6.65 3.15 -3.90
C TYR A 435 5.26 2.69 -4.28
N ASN A 436 5.14 1.60 -5.04
CA ASN A 436 3.84 1.00 -5.34
C ASN A 436 3.52 -0.15 -4.37
N THR A 437 2.25 -0.33 -3.99
CA THR A 437 1.84 -1.38 -3.07
C THR A 437 1.31 -2.62 -3.81
N TYR A 438 1.90 -3.78 -3.57
CA TYR A 438 1.50 -5.06 -4.17
C TYR A 438 0.71 -5.90 -3.17
N GLN A 439 -0.53 -6.25 -3.55
CA GLN A 439 -1.42 -7.08 -2.73
C GLN A 439 -1.22 -8.57 -3.06
N MET A 440 -0.35 -9.23 -2.30
CA MET A 440 0.11 -10.60 -2.53
C MET A 440 -0.96 -11.68 -2.27
N TYR A 441 -2.14 -11.30 -1.77
CA TYR A 441 -3.29 -12.18 -1.70
C TYR A 441 -4.00 -12.40 -3.05
N THR A 442 -3.69 -11.62 -4.08
CA THR A 442 -4.29 -11.78 -5.41
C THR A 442 -3.53 -12.83 -6.21
N LYS A 443 -4.25 -13.63 -6.98
CA LYS A 443 -3.65 -14.69 -7.82
C LYS A 443 -2.68 -14.15 -8.87
N ASN A 444 -2.80 -12.88 -9.26
CA ASN A 444 -1.96 -12.24 -10.27
C ASN A 444 -0.76 -11.46 -9.70
N ALA A 445 -0.64 -11.33 -8.37
CA ALA A 445 0.35 -10.44 -7.75
C ALA A 445 1.78 -10.74 -8.15
N GLN A 446 2.17 -12.02 -8.14
CA GLN A 446 3.53 -12.46 -8.46
C GLN A 446 3.91 -12.11 -9.90
N ALA A 447 3.08 -12.48 -10.88
CA ALA A 447 3.33 -12.18 -12.29
C ALA A 447 3.38 -10.66 -12.54
N LYS A 448 2.55 -9.88 -11.83
CA LYS A 448 2.59 -8.42 -11.90
C LYS A 448 3.90 -7.85 -11.37
N LEU A 449 4.33 -8.29 -10.19
CA LEU A 449 5.59 -7.88 -9.57
C LEU A 449 6.79 -8.14 -10.49
N GLU A 450 6.85 -9.32 -11.10
CA GLU A 450 7.91 -9.70 -12.04
C GLU A 450 7.92 -8.82 -13.29
N ARG A 451 6.75 -8.55 -13.88
CA ARG A 451 6.61 -7.66 -15.04
C ARG A 451 7.09 -6.24 -14.72
N ASP A 452 6.69 -5.69 -13.58
CA ASP A 452 7.01 -4.31 -13.22
C ASP A 452 8.49 -4.11 -12.87
N VAL A 453 9.14 -5.10 -12.22
CA VAL A 453 10.60 -5.09 -12.06
C VAL A 453 11.30 -5.10 -13.41
N ALA A 454 10.84 -5.94 -14.34
CA ALA A 454 11.43 -6.03 -15.67
C ALA A 454 11.21 -4.76 -16.49
N ARG A 455 10.11 -4.03 -16.27
CA ARG A 455 9.85 -2.71 -16.84
C ARG A 455 10.82 -1.66 -16.28
N ALA A 456 11.00 -1.62 -14.96
CA ALA A 456 11.90 -0.70 -14.29
C ALA A 456 13.35 -0.81 -14.78
N GLN A 457 13.82 -2.05 -14.96
CA GLN A 457 15.13 -2.35 -15.54
C GLN A 457 15.28 -1.78 -16.95
N ARG A 458 14.28 -2.00 -17.84
CA ARG A 458 14.31 -1.52 -19.23
C ARG A 458 14.25 0.00 -19.35
N GLU A 459 13.47 0.65 -18.49
CA GLU A 459 13.25 2.10 -18.54
C GLU A 459 14.22 2.92 -17.66
N ASN A 460 15.17 2.23 -17.02
CA ASN A 460 16.22 2.82 -16.18
C ASN A 460 15.68 3.63 -14.98
N PHE A 461 14.79 3.02 -14.19
CA PHE A 461 14.40 3.54 -12.87
C PHE A 461 14.51 2.46 -11.80
N GLY A 462 14.75 2.87 -10.56
CA GLY A 462 14.77 1.99 -9.39
C GLY A 462 13.35 1.54 -9.07
N PHE A 463 13.14 0.23 -9.10
CA PHE A 463 11.85 -0.36 -8.76
C PHE A 463 11.61 -0.26 -7.26
N ALA A 464 10.50 0.34 -6.85
CA ALA A 464 10.19 0.56 -5.45
C ALA A 464 8.82 -0.03 -5.08
N ALA A 465 8.79 -0.93 -4.10
CA ALA A 465 7.57 -1.69 -3.79
C ALA A 465 7.29 -1.80 -2.29
N LYS A 466 6.01 -1.90 -1.93
CA LYS A 466 5.54 -2.34 -0.61
C LYS A 466 4.72 -3.59 -0.78
N LEU A 467 5.23 -4.71 -0.31
CA LEU A 467 4.51 -5.98 -0.32
C LEU A 467 3.59 -6.04 0.91
N VAL A 468 2.30 -6.26 0.66
CA VAL A 468 1.29 -6.54 1.69
C VAL A 468 0.56 -7.84 1.34
N ARG A 469 -0.14 -8.45 2.29
CA ARG A 469 -1.11 -9.51 1.95
C ARG A 469 -2.31 -8.89 1.23
N GLY A 470 -3.03 -8.01 1.91
CA GLY A 470 -4.20 -7.29 1.38
C GLY A 470 -5.20 -6.97 2.49
N ALA A 471 -6.08 -5.99 2.28
CA ALA A 471 -7.05 -5.52 3.28
C ALA A 471 -8.52 -5.71 2.86
N TYR A 472 -8.78 -6.15 1.62
CA TYR A 472 -10.13 -6.16 1.03
C TYR A 472 -10.73 -7.57 0.83
N MET A 473 -10.15 -8.60 1.46
CA MET A 473 -10.48 -10.03 1.22
C MET A 473 -11.97 -10.37 1.26
N VAL A 474 -12.66 -9.89 2.30
CA VAL A 474 -14.09 -10.16 2.51
C VAL A 474 -14.92 -9.49 1.41
N MET A 475 -14.59 -8.25 1.05
CA MET A 475 -15.27 -7.50 0.01
C MET A 475 -15.04 -8.11 -1.37
N GLU A 476 -13.81 -8.54 -1.69
CA GLU A 476 -13.48 -9.19 -2.97
C GLU A 476 -14.28 -10.48 -3.17
N ARG A 477 -14.32 -11.36 -2.16
CA ARG A 477 -15.12 -12.61 -2.24
C ARG A 477 -16.61 -12.34 -2.37
N LYS A 478 -17.15 -11.40 -1.58
CA LYS A 478 -18.56 -11.01 -1.65
C LYS A 478 -18.91 -10.50 -3.04
N ARG A 479 -18.06 -9.64 -3.61
CA ARG A 479 -18.26 -9.07 -4.94
C ARG A 479 -18.19 -10.12 -6.05
N ALA A 480 -17.20 -11.02 -6.01
CA ALA A 480 -17.06 -12.11 -6.96
C ALA A 480 -18.31 -13.02 -6.97
N ALA A 481 -18.83 -13.37 -5.78
CA ALA A 481 -20.06 -14.14 -5.66
C ALA A 481 -21.29 -13.40 -6.18
N GLN A 482 -21.42 -12.10 -5.90
CA GLN A 482 -22.55 -11.27 -6.36
C GLN A 482 -22.59 -11.08 -7.88
N LEU A 483 -21.42 -10.95 -8.51
CA LEU A 483 -21.30 -10.71 -9.94
C LEU A 483 -21.03 -11.98 -10.77
N GLY A 484 -20.88 -13.14 -10.12
CA GLY A 484 -20.77 -14.44 -10.77
C GLY A 484 -19.45 -14.71 -11.48
N TYR A 485 -18.34 -14.10 -11.04
CA TYR A 485 -16.99 -14.35 -11.59
C TYR A 485 -16.07 -15.03 -10.56
N PRO A 486 -14.97 -15.70 -10.99
CA PRO A 486 -14.04 -16.35 -10.07
C PRO A 486 -13.38 -15.36 -9.11
N SER A 487 -13.22 -15.75 -7.84
CA SER A 487 -12.50 -14.94 -6.86
C SER A 487 -11.08 -14.59 -7.35
N PRO A 488 -10.70 -13.29 -7.37
CA PRO A 488 -9.37 -12.87 -7.82
C PRO A 488 -8.28 -13.15 -6.77
N ILE A 489 -8.67 -13.46 -5.54
CA ILE A 489 -7.76 -13.76 -4.44
C ILE A 489 -7.53 -15.26 -4.28
N HIS A 490 -6.41 -15.62 -3.66
CA HIS A 490 -6.06 -17.00 -3.35
C HIS A 490 -7.14 -17.71 -2.52
N ASP A 491 -7.19 -19.03 -2.70
CA ASP A 491 -8.25 -19.86 -2.12
C ASP A 491 -7.99 -20.09 -0.61
N THR A 492 -6.72 -20.21 -0.21
CA THR A 492 -6.31 -20.39 1.19
C THR A 492 -5.41 -19.26 1.70
N ILE A 493 -5.25 -19.18 3.03
CA ILE A 493 -4.33 -18.21 3.66
C ILE A 493 -2.87 -18.65 3.46
N GLU A 494 -2.62 -19.95 3.40
CA GLU A 494 -1.33 -20.56 3.12
C GLU A 494 -0.83 -20.18 1.73
N ASP A 495 -1.70 -20.21 0.71
CA ASP A 495 -1.38 -19.72 -0.64
C ASP A 495 -0.99 -18.24 -0.64
N THR A 496 -1.70 -17.43 0.16
CA THR A 496 -1.37 -16.00 0.33
C THR A 496 -0.02 -15.83 1.02
N HIS A 497 0.30 -16.67 2.01
CA HIS A 497 1.62 -16.66 2.68
C HIS A 497 2.73 -17.07 1.72
N ALA A 498 2.50 -18.09 0.89
CA ALA A 498 3.44 -18.53 -0.13
C ALA A 498 3.70 -17.44 -1.17
N SER A 499 2.64 -16.83 -1.71
CA SER A 499 2.72 -15.71 -2.65
C SER A 499 3.52 -14.54 -2.07
N PHE A 500 3.20 -14.12 -0.84
CA PHE A 500 3.92 -13.04 -0.15
C PHE A 500 5.42 -13.35 0.03
N ASN A 501 5.76 -14.54 0.56
CA ASN A 501 7.14 -14.92 0.81
C ASN A 501 7.93 -15.12 -0.50
N ASN A 502 7.28 -15.61 -1.56
CA ASN A 502 7.90 -15.74 -2.88
C ASN A 502 8.21 -14.37 -3.49
N GLY A 503 7.32 -13.39 -3.34
CA GLY A 503 7.58 -12.01 -3.74
C GLY A 503 8.80 -11.42 -3.02
N VAL A 504 8.93 -11.65 -1.71
CA VAL A 504 10.11 -11.21 -0.93
C VAL A 504 11.40 -11.84 -1.47
N ARG A 505 11.43 -13.17 -1.65
CA ARG A 505 12.61 -13.85 -2.18
C ARG A 505 12.98 -13.36 -3.57
N PHE A 506 12.00 -13.23 -4.45
CA PHE A 506 12.19 -12.72 -5.80
C PHE A 506 12.85 -11.34 -5.78
N LEU A 507 12.37 -10.39 -4.96
CA LEU A 507 12.98 -9.05 -4.89
C LEU A 507 14.40 -9.08 -4.31
N LEU A 508 14.67 -9.93 -3.31
CA LEU A 508 16.03 -10.13 -2.77
C LEU A 508 16.99 -10.73 -3.81
N ASP A 509 16.52 -11.68 -4.63
CA ASP A 509 17.29 -12.22 -5.76
C ASP A 509 17.64 -11.11 -6.75
N LYS A 510 16.68 -10.22 -7.04
CA LYS A 510 16.88 -9.07 -7.94
C LYS A 510 17.84 -7.99 -7.41
N LEU A 511 18.03 -7.88 -6.10
CA LEU A 511 18.95 -6.88 -5.53
C LEU A 511 20.39 -7.05 -6.01
N ARG A 512 20.83 -8.28 -6.29
CA ARG A 512 22.21 -8.58 -6.68
C ARG A 512 22.44 -8.56 -8.18
N GLU A 513 21.38 -8.43 -8.97
CA GLU A 513 21.50 -8.31 -10.42
C GLU A 513 22.12 -6.94 -10.76
N ASN A 514 23.28 -6.94 -11.43
CA ASN A 514 24.03 -5.78 -11.92
C ASN A 514 24.91 -5.01 -10.90
N LEU A 515 25.13 -5.55 -9.70
CA LEU A 515 26.15 -5.01 -8.79
C LEU A 515 27.50 -5.67 -9.03
N LYS A 516 28.57 -4.87 -9.03
CA LYS A 516 29.93 -5.40 -9.13
C LYS A 516 30.30 -6.14 -7.84
N GLU A 517 31.11 -7.18 -7.97
CA GLU A 517 31.61 -7.92 -6.81
C GLU A 517 32.39 -6.98 -5.87
N GLY A 518 31.98 -6.95 -4.59
CA GLY A 518 32.53 -6.04 -3.58
C GLY A 518 31.83 -4.68 -3.43
N GLU A 519 30.87 -4.34 -4.30
CA GLU A 519 30.10 -3.10 -4.16
C GLU A 519 29.04 -3.22 -3.05
N THR A 520 29.02 -2.26 -2.11
CA THR A 520 28.01 -2.24 -1.05
C THR A 520 26.68 -1.74 -1.59
N ILE A 521 25.61 -2.53 -1.43
CA ILE A 521 24.26 -2.14 -1.85
C ILE A 521 23.77 -0.97 -1.01
N ARG A 522 23.36 0.11 -1.66
CA ARG A 522 22.73 1.28 -1.03
C ARG A 522 21.39 1.55 -1.71
N SER A 523 20.47 2.19 -0.99
CA SER A 523 19.17 2.60 -1.52
C SER A 523 19.25 3.48 -2.77
N THR A 524 20.30 4.29 -2.94
CA THR A 524 20.53 5.15 -4.12
C THR A 524 21.14 4.41 -5.32
N THR A 525 21.62 3.18 -5.13
CA THR A 525 22.25 2.39 -6.19
C THR A 525 21.53 1.10 -6.54
N ALA A 526 20.72 0.58 -5.62
CA ALA A 526 20.00 -0.66 -5.77
C ALA A 526 19.02 -0.62 -6.96
N PRO A 527 18.90 -1.72 -7.74
CA PRO A 527 17.90 -1.81 -8.80
C PRO A 527 16.48 -1.92 -8.25
N VAL A 528 16.34 -2.40 -7.01
CA VAL A 528 15.08 -2.61 -6.31
C VAL A 528 15.24 -2.07 -4.88
N VAL A 529 14.22 -1.41 -4.36
CA VAL A 529 14.08 -1.08 -2.93
C VAL A 529 12.67 -1.47 -2.51
N PHE A 530 12.49 -2.16 -1.39
CA PHE A 530 11.15 -2.63 -1.05
C PHE A 530 10.87 -2.74 0.44
N MET A 531 9.59 -2.68 0.77
CA MET A 531 9.06 -2.83 2.11
C MET A 531 8.30 -4.15 2.26
N VAL A 532 8.64 -4.90 3.30
CA VAL A 532 7.94 -6.10 3.77
C VAL A 532 6.95 -5.70 4.85
N ALA A 533 5.72 -5.37 4.46
CA ALA A 533 4.69 -4.88 5.37
C ALA A 533 3.84 -6.04 5.92
N THR A 534 4.18 -6.52 7.12
CA THR A 534 3.57 -7.71 7.73
C THR A 534 3.68 -7.73 9.25
N HIS A 535 2.67 -8.30 9.90
CA HIS A 535 2.68 -8.67 11.32
C HIS A 535 2.98 -10.16 11.55
N ASN A 536 3.02 -10.97 10.48
CA ASN A 536 3.35 -12.38 10.57
C ASN A 536 4.85 -12.55 10.87
N ARG A 537 5.15 -13.03 12.08
CA ARG A 537 6.50 -13.26 12.58
C ARG A 537 7.33 -14.16 11.66
N ASP A 538 6.76 -15.24 11.16
CA ASP A 538 7.49 -16.22 10.34
C ASP A 538 7.99 -15.60 9.03
N SER A 539 7.19 -14.71 8.43
CA SER A 539 7.59 -13.96 7.22
C SER A 539 8.74 -12.99 7.51
N ILE A 540 8.78 -12.42 8.72
CA ILE A 540 9.84 -11.49 9.15
C ILE A 540 11.13 -12.24 9.41
N VAL A 541 11.06 -13.37 10.14
CA VAL A 541 12.20 -14.27 10.36
C VAL A 541 12.78 -14.74 9.03
N LEU A 542 11.93 -15.19 8.11
CA LEU A 542 12.33 -15.57 6.75
C LEU A 542 13.04 -14.42 6.04
N THR A 543 12.51 -13.20 6.10
CA THR A 543 13.12 -12.03 5.45
C THR A 543 14.49 -11.73 6.01
N VAL A 544 14.66 -11.75 7.35
CA VAL A 544 15.96 -11.53 8.01
C VAL A 544 16.98 -12.59 7.58
N GLN A 545 16.58 -13.86 7.50
CA GLN A 545 17.45 -14.95 7.04
C GLN A 545 17.84 -14.82 5.56
N GLU A 546 16.88 -14.44 4.71
CA GLU A 546 17.15 -14.22 3.29
C GLU A 546 18.04 -12.97 3.08
N MET A 547 17.86 -11.90 3.88
CA MET A 547 18.79 -10.75 3.86
C MET A 547 20.22 -11.18 4.17
N GLU A 548 20.44 -12.02 5.20
CA GLU A 548 21.76 -12.57 5.53
C GLU A 548 22.33 -13.41 4.38
N ARG A 549 21.51 -14.31 3.81
CA ARG A 549 21.89 -15.12 2.63
C ARG A 549 22.33 -14.27 1.45
N HIS A 550 21.67 -13.12 1.25
CA HIS A 550 21.97 -12.16 0.20
C HIS A 550 23.04 -11.13 0.59
N GLN A 551 23.59 -11.19 1.79
CA GLN A 551 24.57 -10.24 2.34
C GLN A 551 24.05 -8.80 2.38
N VAL A 552 22.75 -8.63 2.59
CA VAL A 552 22.09 -7.33 2.75
C VAL A 552 22.15 -6.92 4.22
N LEU A 553 22.81 -5.79 4.48
CA LEU A 553 22.94 -5.27 5.85
C LEU A 553 21.61 -4.67 6.35
N PRO A 554 21.32 -4.74 7.68
CA PRO A 554 20.11 -4.16 8.28
C PRO A 554 19.91 -2.67 7.93
N ARG A 555 21.01 -1.91 7.97
CA ARG A 555 21.07 -0.47 7.66
C ARG A 555 21.34 -0.12 6.20
N SER A 556 21.16 -1.07 5.27
CA SER A 556 21.37 -0.82 3.84
C SER A 556 20.38 0.21 3.25
N GLY A 557 19.20 0.34 3.88
CA GLY A 557 18.10 1.17 3.38
C GLY A 557 17.39 0.57 2.17
N VAL A 558 17.68 -0.68 1.81
CA VAL A 558 17.17 -1.34 0.59
C VAL A 558 15.96 -2.25 0.89
N VAL A 559 15.93 -2.81 2.09
CA VAL A 559 14.82 -3.62 2.61
C VAL A 559 14.28 -2.92 3.84
N HIS A 560 13.00 -2.57 3.78
CA HIS A 560 12.26 -1.97 4.88
C HIS A 560 11.27 -2.98 5.45
N PHE A 561 10.98 -2.91 6.74
CA PHE A 561 9.88 -3.62 7.39
C PHE A 561 8.76 -2.63 7.68
N GLY A 562 7.51 -3.08 7.55
CA GLY A 562 6.34 -2.23 7.82
C GLY A 562 5.35 -2.91 8.74
N GLN A 563 4.85 -2.19 9.74
CA GLN A 563 3.82 -2.64 10.67
C GLN A 563 2.81 -1.53 10.95
N LEU A 564 1.57 -1.90 11.26
CA LEU A 564 0.58 -0.93 11.73
C LEU A 564 0.98 -0.38 13.10
N TYR A 565 0.72 0.90 13.32
CA TYR A 565 0.88 1.55 14.61
C TYR A 565 -0.07 0.94 15.65
N GLY A 566 0.43 0.75 16.87
CA GLY A 566 -0.33 0.15 17.97
C GLY A 566 -0.58 -1.35 17.81
N MET A 567 0.25 -2.07 17.05
CA MET A 567 0.15 -3.52 16.83
C MET A 567 1.52 -4.20 16.78
N GLN A 568 1.69 -5.30 17.53
CA GLN A 568 2.87 -6.18 17.47
C GLN A 568 4.18 -5.44 17.70
N ASP A 569 4.20 -4.55 18.70
CA ASP A 569 5.34 -3.68 18.95
C ASP A 569 6.59 -4.46 19.35
N GLN A 570 6.46 -5.67 19.93
CA GLN A 570 7.63 -6.52 20.19
C GLN A 570 8.49 -6.74 18.95
N ILE A 571 7.86 -6.92 17.78
CA ILE A 571 8.60 -7.13 16.54
C ILE A 571 9.27 -5.83 16.08
N SER A 572 8.56 -4.71 16.12
CA SER A 572 9.10 -3.44 15.66
C SER A 572 10.30 -2.97 16.48
N TYR A 573 10.21 -3.04 17.81
CA TYR A 573 11.31 -2.63 18.69
C TYR A 573 12.50 -3.59 18.61
N THR A 574 12.28 -4.89 18.45
CA THR A 574 13.38 -5.83 18.20
C THR A 574 14.10 -5.48 16.90
N LEU A 575 13.37 -5.24 15.80
CA LEU A 575 13.99 -4.85 14.53
C LEU A 575 14.73 -3.49 14.63
N GLY A 576 14.12 -2.48 15.24
CA GLY A 576 14.71 -1.14 15.42
C GLY A 576 15.98 -1.18 16.29
N LYS A 577 15.96 -1.92 17.41
CA LYS A 577 17.13 -2.18 18.25
C LYS A 577 18.28 -2.83 17.48
N ASN A 578 17.97 -3.72 16.53
CA ASN A 578 18.94 -4.43 15.71
C ASN A 578 19.26 -3.67 14.38
N GLU A 579 18.99 -2.36 14.32
CA GLU A 579 19.26 -1.45 13.19
C GLU A 579 18.56 -1.82 11.85
N TYR A 580 17.55 -2.69 11.87
CA TYR A 580 16.76 -2.94 10.67
C TYR A 580 15.84 -1.75 10.40
N SER A 581 15.71 -1.36 9.13
CA SER A 581 14.82 -0.27 8.74
C SER A 581 13.34 -0.66 8.93
N ILE A 582 12.75 -0.30 10.06
CA ILE A 582 11.37 -0.64 10.44
C ILE A 582 10.50 0.62 10.50
N TYR A 583 9.27 0.49 9.99
CA TYR A 583 8.30 1.57 9.90
C TYR A 583 6.99 1.22 10.58
N LYS A 584 6.42 2.19 11.30
CA LYS A 584 5.03 2.18 11.74
C LYS A 584 4.15 3.00 10.80
N TYR A 585 3.14 2.36 10.24
CA TYR A 585 2.05 3.01 9.53
C TYR A 585 1.18 3.73 10.55
N LEU A 586 1.22 5.06 10.54
CA LEU A 586 0.67 5.97 11.55
C LEU A 586 -0.52 6.76 10.95
N PRO A 587 -1.75 6.27 11.13
CA PRO A 587 -2.96 6.92 10.67
C PRO A 587 -3.26 8.17 11.49
N TYR A 588 -3.76 9.21 10.84
CA TYR A 588 -4.23 10.42 11.50
C TYR A 588 -5.37 11.07 10.72
N GLY A 589 -6.16 11.88 11.41
CA GLY A 589 -7.31 12.57 10.84
C GLY A 589 -8.41 12.77 11.88
N LYS A 590 -9.45 13.53 11.52
CA LYS A 590 -10.57 13.74 12.44
C LYS A 590 -11.27 12.43 12.71
N ILE A 591 -11.80 12.27 13.91
CA ILE A 591 -12.38 10.99 14.33
C ILE A 591 -13.41 10.43 13.35
N ASP A 592 -14.29 11.28 12.81
CA ASP A 592 -15.31 10.91 11.82
C ASP A 592 -14.70 10.43 10.49
N GLU A 593 -13.53 10.95 10.14
CA GLU A 593 -12.76 10.56 8.96
C GLU A 593 -12.07 9.20 9.16
N VAL A 594 -11.57 8.94 10.38
CA VAL A 594 -10.81 7.72 10.70
C VAL A 594 -11.71 6.55 11.13
N MET A 595 -12.99 6.77 11.46
CA MET A 595 -13.91 5.72 11.89
C MET A 595 -13.96 4.48 10.97
N PRO A 596 -14.05 4.61 9.62
CA PRO A 596 -14.05 3.46 8.72
C PRO A 596 -12.76 2.63 8.81
N TYR A 597 -11.61 3.30 8.93
CA TYR A 597 -10.32 2.67 9.13
C TYR A 597 -10.28 1.87 10.45
N LEU A 598 -10.71 2.49 11.55
CA LEU A 598 -10.72 1.85 12.87
C LEU A 598 -11.61 0.60 12.90
N LEU A 599 -12.78 0.66 12.26
CA LEU A 599 -13.69 -0.47 12.17
C LEU A 599 -13.07 -1.64 11.39
N ARG A 600 -12.39 -1.35 10.28
CA ARG A 600 -11.67 -2.36 9.50
C ARG A 600 -10.57 -3.00 10.33
N ARG A 601 -9.80 -2.22 11.10
CA ARG A 601 -8.77 -2.74 12.01
C ARG A 601 -9.33 -3.60 13.12
N ALA A 602 -10.47 -3.22 13.70
CA ALA A 602 -11.15 -4.05 14.69
C ALA A 602 -11.61 -5.39 14.11
N GLN A 603 -12.19 -5.38 12.90
CA GLN A 603 -12.63 -6.59 12.19
C GLN A 603 -11.45 -7.50 11.82
N GLU A 604 -10.37 -6.95 11.26
CA GLU A 604 -9.17 -7.72 10.93
C GLU A 604 -8.51 -8.32 12.17
N ASN A 605 -8.37 -7.55 13.27
CA ASN A 605 -7.77 -8.05 14.51
C ASN A 605 -8.62 -9.13 15.18
N SER A 606 -9.96 -9.06 15.05
CA SER A 606 -10.87 -10.11 15.50
C SER A 606 -10.74 -11.42 14.69
N SER A 607 -10.17 -11.38 13.49
CA SER A 607 -9.86 -12.58 12.69
C SER A 607 -8.46 -13.15 12.98
N LEU A 608 -7.57 -12.37 13.60
CA LEU A 608 -6.18 -12.71 13.95
C LEU A 608 -6.03 -13.16 15.41
N LEU A 609 -7.08 -13.73 16.02
CA LEU A 609 -7.21 -14.02 17.46
C LEU A 609 -5.99 -14.71 18.09
N GLY A 610 -5.28 -15.56 17.33
CA GLY A 610 -4.10 -16.26 17.82
C GLY A 610 -2.93 -15.34 18.21
N GLY A 611 -2.63 -14.31 17.41
CA GLY A 611 -1.52 -13.39 17.67
C GLY A 611 -1.83 -12.37 18.77
N VAL A 612 -3.06 -11.87 18.79
CA VAL A 612 -3.54 -10.88 19.78
C VAL A 612 -3.63 -11.49 21.19
N SER A 613 -4.03 -12.76 21.31
CA SER A 613 -4.10 -13.45 22.60
C SER A 613 -2.72 -13.54 23.27
N LYS A 614 -1.66 -13.74 22.49
CA LYS A 614 -0.28 -13.80 23.01
C LYS A 614 0.21 -12.43 23.47
N GLU A 615 -0.04 -11.42 22.65
CA GLU A 615 0.29 -10.02 22.98
C GLU A 615 -0.40 -9.57 24.27
N CYS A 616 -1.68 -9.92 24.45
CA CYS A 616 -2.40 -9.67 25.71
C CYS A 616 -1.77 -10.37 26.92
N SER A 617 -1.31 -11.61 26.76
CA SER A 617 -0.65 -12.34 27.86
C SER A 617 0.65 -11.66 28.28
N LEU A 618 1.47 -11.23 27.32
CA LEU A 618 2.72 -10.52 27.59
C LEU A 618 2.48 -9.16 28.26
N MET A 619 1.52 -8.38 27.75
CA MET A 619 1.13 -7.11 28.36
C MET A 619 0.63 -7.28 29.80
N TRP A 620 -0.18 -8.31 30.07
CA TRP A 620 -0.69 -8.56 31.41
C TRP A 620 0.43 -8.98 32.39
N GLN A 621 1.40 -9.75 31.91
CA GLN A 621 2.55 -10.15 32.70
C GLN A 621 3.42 -8.95 33.06
N GLU A 622 3.72 -8.06 32.10
CA GLU A 622 4.45 -6.81 32.35
C GLU A 622 3.74 -5.93 33.39
N VAL A 623 2.42 -5.75 33.28
CA VAL A 623 1.62 -5.00 34.28
C VAL A 623 1.75 -5.62 35.67
N LYS A 624 1.65 -6.94 35.77
CA LYS A 624 1.80 -7.66 37.04
C LYS A 624 3.18 -7.44 37.65
N GLU A 625 4.22 -7.40 36.82
CA GLU A 625 5.59 -7.18 37.27
C GLU A 625 5.83 -5.76 37.76
N ARG A 626 5.38 -4.75 36.99
CA ARG A 626 5.40 -3.33 37.42
C ARG A 626 4.68 -3.15 38.74
N TRP A 627 3.51 -3.77 38.89
CA TRP A 627 2.74 -3.69 40.13
C TRP A 627 3.40 -4.42 41.31
N SER A 628 4.12 -5.51 41.04
CA SER A 628 4.86 -6.26 42.07
C SER A 628 6.19 -5.63 42.49
N GLY A 629 6.58 -4.49 41.89
CA GLY A 629 7.86 -3.82 42.18
C GLY A 629 9.10 -4.58 41.70
N LYS A 630 8.92 -5.66 40.92
CA LYS A 630 10.01 -6.40 40.28
C LYS A 630 10.38 -5.73 38.96
N SER A 631 10.91 -4.51 39.00
CA SER A 631 11.57 -3.96 37.81
C SER A 631 12.86 -4.75 37.59
N VAL A 632 12.87 -5.52 36.51
CA VAL A 632 14.01 -6.33 36.09
C VAL A 632 15.17 -5.39 35.73
N SER A 633 16.14 -5.25 36.64
CA SER A 633 17.45 -4.66 36.34
C SER A 633 18.32 -5.69 35.59
N VAL A 634 17.92 -6.09 34.39
CA VAL A 634 18.79 -6.90 33.51
C VAL A 634 19.43 -5.96 32.50
N LEU A 635 20.40 -5.19 32.99
CA LEU A 635 21.44 -4.54 32.17
C LEU A 635 22.65 -4.09 33.01
N GLN A 636 23.06 -4.92 33.98
CA GLN A 636 24.32 -4.72 34.72
C GLN A 636 25.20 -5.97 34.80
N GLN A 637 25.01 -6.93 33.88
CA GLN A 637 25.90 -8.09 33.72
C GLN A 637 26.29 -8.27 32.26
N ALA A 638 27.14 -7.37 31.77
CA ALA A 638 28.02 -7.60 30.64
C ALA A 638 29.30 -6.77 30.80
N LEU A 639 29.97 -6.93 31.95
CA LEU A 639 31.39 -6.64 32.06
C LEU A 639 32.05 -7.97 32.45
N PRO A 640 33.03 -8.48 31.67
CA PRO A 640 33.78 -9.64 32.11
C PRO A 640 34.49 -9.32 33.43
N PRO A 641 34.65 -10.29 34.34
CA PRO A 641 35.36 -10.07 35.59
C PRO A 641 36.80 -9.65 35.27
N SER A 642 37.18 -8.46 35.71
CA SER A 642 38.56 -8.01 35.73
C SER A 642 39.37 -8.98 36.60
N SER A 643 40.31 -9.69 35.98
CA SER A 643 41.28 -10.57 36.63
C SER A 643 42.16 -9.79 37.63
N PRO A 644 42.52 -10.36 38.78
CA PRO A 644 43.45 -9.72 39.72
C PRO A 644 44.92 -10.08 39.44
N HIS A 645 45.81 -9.12 39.74
CA HIS A 645 47.29 -9.16 39.79
C HIS A 645 48.04 -9.12 38.44
N ALA A 646 49.17 -8.42 38.27
CA ALA A 646 50.17 -7.96 39.24
C ALA A 646 50.89 -6.66 38.80
N SER A 647 51.45 -5.99 39.82
CA SER A 647 52.25 -4.76 39.83
C SER A 647 53.55 -4.80 39.02
N ALA A 648 53.97 -3.65 38.49
CA ALA A 648 55.36 -3.18 38.58
C ALA A 648 55.46 -1.66 38.32
N GLY A 649 55.92 -0.92 39.35
CA GLY A 649 56.74 0.31 39.33
C GLY A 649 56.30 1.49 38.45
N THR A 650 56.36 2.75 38.86
CA THR A 650 57.33 3.37 39.76
C THR A 650 56.83 4.79 40.09
N THR A 651 56.99 5.12 41.37
CA THR A 651 56.99 6.39 42.08
C THR A 651 56.90 7.74 41.34
N ALA A 652 56.12 8.62 42.00
CA ALA A 652 56.41 10.04 42.32
C ALA A 652 56.43 11.05 41.16
N ALA A 653 55.97 12.29 41.28
CA ALA A 653 55.27 13.05 42.32
C ALA A 653 54.83 14.36 41.63
N ALA A 654 53.79 14.99 42.20
CA ALA A 654 53.63 16.43 42.44
C ALA A 654 54.06 17.42 41.31
N THR A 655 53.34 18.48 40.95
CA THR A 655 52.42 19.35 41.70
C THR A 655 51.94 20.42 40.71
N THR A 656 50.68 20.84 40.85
CA THR A 656 50.14 22.22 40.79
C THR A 656 50.63 23.27 39.79
N GLY A 657 49.62 23.97 39.27
CA GLY A 657 49.67 25.39 38.90
C GLY A 657 49.59 25.58 37.39
N ALA A 658 48.86 26.53 36.81
CA ALA A 658 47.93 27.55 37.27
C ALA A 658 47.44 28.25 35.98
N ALA A 659 46.26 28.85 36.04
CA ALA A 659 45.59 29.60 34.97
C ALA A 659 46.45 30.67 34.28
N THR A 660 46.13 30.97 33.00
CA THR A 660 45.74 32.29 32.43
C THR A 660 45.76 32.22 30.90
N THR A 661 44.61 32.26 30.20
CA THR A 661 43.89 33.41 29.61
C THR A 661 44.57 34.17 28.47
N ALA A 662 43.74 34.51 27.47
CA ALA A 662 43.88 35.45 26.34
C ALA A 662 44.51 34.85 25.06
N ALA A 663 43.77 34.57 23.99
CA ALA A 663 42.92 35.42 23.13
C ALA A 663 43.70 36.17 22.03
N ALA A 664 43.14 36.03 20.82
CA ALA A 664 43.17 36.95 19.69
C ALA A 664 44.29 36.83 18.62
N ALA A 665 43.84 36.36 17.44
CA ALA A 665 43.72 37.14 16.20
C ALA A 665 44.72 36.92 15.05
N ALA A 666 44.10 37.03 13.87
CA ALA A 666 44.62 37.35 12.53
C ALA A 666 45.40 36.23 11.81
N ASP A 667 44.80 35.56 10.83
CA ASP A 667 44.52 36.03 9.44
C ASP A 667 45.80 35.97 8.59
N THR A 668 45.79 35.10 7.57
CA THR A 668 46.50 35.23 6.27
C THR A 668 46.41 33.93 5.46
N ALA A 669 45.58 33.93 4.44
CA ALA A 669 45.88 33.29 3.15
C ALA A 669 46.99 34.13 2.45
N PRO A 670 47.72 33.69 1.39
CA PRO A 670 47.17 32.97 0.24
C PRO A 670 48.09 31.91 -0.42
N ALA A 671 47.52 31.34 -1.49
CA ALA A 671 48.02 30.31 -2.41
C ALA A 671 49.35 30.62 -3.11
N VAL A 672 50.06 29.55 -3.52
CA VAL A 672 50.91 29.53 -4.73
C VAL A 672 50.82 28.15 -5.41
N GLU A 673 50.65 28.23 -6.72
CA GLU A 673 50.54 27.23 -7.79
C GLU A 673 51.94 26.86 -8.34
N LEU A 674 52.07 25.68 -8.99
CA LEU A 674 53.05 25.23 -10.03
C LEU A 674 53.48 23.78 -9.74
N ALA A 675 53.81 22.91 -10.69
CA ALA A 675 53.56 22.72 -12.12
C ALA A 675 54.33 21.41 -12.50
N THR A 676 53.73 20.62 -13.38
CA THR A 676 54.34 19.76 -14.43
C THR A 676 55.70 19.07 -14.22
N ALA A 677 55.75 17.76 -14.48
CA ALA A 677 56.66 17.17 -15.48
C ALA A 677 56.33 15.71 -15.84
N THR A 678 56.34 15.49 -17.15
CA THR A 678 56.19 14.31 -18.00
C THR A 678 57.39 13.35 -17.91
N THR A 679 57.21 12.03 -18.09
CA THR A 679 58.12 11.22 -18.96
C THR A 679 57.44 9.91 -19.42
N THR A 680 57.63 9.65 -20.71
CA THR A 680 57.20 8.57 -21.61
C THR A 680 58.20 7.39 -21.66
N THR A 681 57.72 6.17 -21.95
CA THR A 681 58.32 5.14 -22.86
C THR A 681 57.34 3.94 -23.00
N THR A 682 56.68 3.68 -24.14
CA THR A 682 57.00 2.67 -25.22
C THR A 682 57.46 1.30 -24.69
N THR A 683 57.04 0.09 -25.11
CA THR A 683 56.46 -0.54 -26.34
C THR A 683 56.08 -1.98 -25.89
N ALA A 684 55.06 -2.71 -26.36
CA ALA A 684 55.05 -3.52 -27.58
C ALA A 684 53.75 -4.36 -27.67
N ALA A 685 53.36 -4.69 -28.90
CA ALA A 685 52.15 -5.38 -29.33
C ALA A 685 52.16 -6.91 -29.13
N ASN A 686 50.96 -7.51 -29.13
CA ASN A 686 50.65 -8.70 -29.93
C ASN A 686 49.13 -8.93 -30.01
N GLU A 687 48.58 -8.74 -31.21
CA GLU A 687 47.34 -9.36 -31.71
C GLU A 687 47.62 -10.83 -32.07
N VAL A 688 46.65 -11.72 -31.86
CA VAL A 688 46.40 -12.90 -32.72
C VAL A 688 44.89 -13.14 -32.78
N ASP A 689 44.37 -13.11 -34.01
CA ASP A 689 43.03 -13.51 -34.46
C ASP A 689 42.67 -14.98 -34.11
N VAL A 690 41.38 -15.24 -33.85
CA VAL A 690 40.42 -16.04 -34.67
C VAL A 690 39.01 -15.76 -34.14
#